data_AF-A0A7C4JX19-F1
#
_entry.id   AF-A0A7C4JX19-F1
#
_cell.length_a   1.000
_cell.length_b   1.000
_cell.length_c   1.000
_cell.angle_alpha   90.00
_cell.angle_beta   90.00
_cell.angle_gamma   90.00
#
_symmetry.space_group_name_H-M   'P 1'
#
loop_
_entity.id
_entity.type
_entity.pdbx_description
1 polymer ?
#
loop_
_entity_poly.entity_id
_entity_poly.type
_entity_poly.pdbx_seq_one_letter_code
_entity_poly.pdbx_strand_id
1 'polypeptide(L)'
;MKTLTKAILFCSVFFPINLLGQGYLMLAGGGGESAGGWSDLPYAWVVNQCANKKVAIISVNDETDWLPNYFKSFGAKWAKNFKIDSKSLANSQWLYDSLINYNAIFLKGGDQSKYYEYYKGTKTQQAIQYVYNNGGVLAGTSAGAMILSPIVFTAQVASVDPSTALMSAYSPQITLANDFVITLQGNFIIDTHVAERGRLGRLPAFMASWYKQTGQIAIGVGIDDHTAICISPNGSAIIYGTGAVGIYRVANTSNPFDTQVSMLKSADINLTQLLHGTTINLNTFEVAGYTAAYNPISNEINSRITVFLSGTDYPSDEACSYFVNQAGSNTDPILIVTGTDQSRTNSLKSTFLAKGAAKVDIIQGLTAYSSNTDHQALINAAKKIVLVSNDRVALFSYLNAVGNGQLLKNKLKASESISFFVGDNTRFAGASIVNNYTTSGASYNGQLEFSIGIGLLENTCIIPNAFINSQYYENSVTGVTYLMLRDKLKNGLLITGSTFACYTFDSQRRSFFKNLLGGYPLIFFRNSGTKGAYANQGPYSQSRNIAGFEQVMLRFLGTADTVVLGNNVPTYTPENQNLGKLIKVYPNPAIDYVSIEVLNPGILEIFDVTGKKVMETRLTETSILSISNLLDGIYFLRFRDDRNVLVTNQKLLKLSKN
;
A
#
# COMPACT_ATOMS: atom_id res chain seq x y z
N MET A 1 -52.67 49.99 -31.05
CA MET A 1 -52.03 48.88 -31.78
C MET A 1 -50.66 49.31 -32.26
N LYS A 2 -49.58 48.85 -31.62
CA LYS A 2 -48.21 48.95 -32.12
C LYS A 2 -47.56 47.59 -31.90
N THR A 3 -47.23 46.95 -33.01
CA THR A 3 -46.66 45.61 -33.15
C THR A 3 -45.20 45.60 -32.71
N LEU A 4 -44.86 44.62 -31.87
CA LEU A 4 -43.51 44.36 -31.36
C LEU A 4 -42.85 43.30 -32.25
N THR A 5 -41.87 43.69 -33.07
CA THR A 5 -41.05 42.74 -33.84
C THR A 5 -39.74 42.54 -33.10
N LYS A 6 -39.56 41.38 -32.45
CA LYS A 6 -38.29 40.98 -31.82
C LYS A 6 -37.32 40.48 -32.89
N ALA A 7 -36.17 41.14 -33.01
CA ALA A 7 -35.02 40.63 -33.74
C ALA A 7 -34.29 39.58 -32.88
N ILE A 8 -34.12 38.37 -33.41
CA ILE A 8 -33.29 37.32 -32.83
C ILE A 8 -31.89 37.48 -33.41
N LEU A 9 -30.93 37.88 -32.56
CA LEU A 9 -29.51 37.98 -32.91
C LEU A 9 -28.88 36.59 -32.69
N PHE A 10 -28.54 35.88 -33.77
CA PHE A 10 -27.75 34.64 -33.70
C PHE A 10 -26.27 35.00 -33.52
N CYS A 11 -25.79 35.02 -32.28
CA CYS A 11 -24.35 35.03 -31.98
C CYS A 11 -23.79 33.61 -32.15
N SER A 12 -23.22 33.30 -33.31
CA SER A 12 -22.38 32.13 -33.50
C SER A 12 -21.03 32.35 -32.82
N VAL A 13 -20.90 31.88 -31.58
CA VAL A 13 -19.62 31.78 -30.89
C VAL A 13 -18.85 30.60 -31.48
N PHE A 14 -17.90 30.89 -32.38
CA PHE A 14 -16.88 29.92 -32.77
C PHE A 14 -15.93 29.71 -31.57
N PHE A 15 -16.11 28.63 -30.83
CA PHE A 15 -15.02 28.09 -30.02
C PHE A 15 -13.99 27.50 -30.99
N PRO A 16 -12.73 27.96 -31.01
CA PRO A 16 -11.67 27.15 -31.58
C PRO A 16 -11.52 25.93 -30.66
N ILE A 17 -12.16 24.83 -31.05
CA ILE A 17 -11.77 23.51 -30.56
C ILE A 17 -10.37 23.31 -31.12
N ASN A 18 -9.34 23.64 -30.34
CA ASN A 18 -7.99 23.18 -30.59
C ASN A 18 -7.99 21.66 -30.37
N LEU A 19 -8.52 20.92 -31.35
CA LEU A 19 -8.22 19.51 -31.59
C LEU A 19 -6.78 19.44 -32.11
N LEU A 20 -5.82 19.86 -31.30
CA LEU A 20 -4.45 19.42 -31.47
C LEU A 20 -4.49 17.92 -31.21
N GLY A 21 -4.20 17.11 -32.24
CA GLY A 21 -4.10 15.67 -32.06
C GLY A 21 -3.09 15.39 -30.95
N GLN A 22 -3.56 14.84 -29.82
CA GLN A 22 -2.67 14.40 -28.76
C GLN A 22 -1.87 13.20 -29.27
N GLY A 23 -0.59 13.13 -28.91
CA GLY A 23 0.23 11.96 -29.19
C GLY A 23 -0.09 10.80 -28.25
N TYR A 24 0.67 9.73 -28.41
CA TYR A 24 0.64 8.56 -27.52
C TYR A 24 1.70 8.72 -26.43
N LEU A 25 1.44 8.19 -25.24
CA LEU A 25 2.40 8.24 -24.13
C LEU A 25 2.64 6.84 -23.55
N MET A 26 3.90 6.42 -23.42
CA MET A 26 4.27 5.21 -22.65
C MET A 26 5.20 5.60 -21.51
N LEU A 27 4.78 5.33 -20.28
CA LEU A 27 5.56 5.66 -19.08
C LEU A 27 5.85 4.37 -18.33
N ALA A 28 7.13 4.08 -18.12
CA ALA A 28 7.59 2.90 -17.39
C ALA A 28 8.26 3.27 -16.07
N GLY A 29 8.01 2.47 -15.04
CA GLY A 29 8.50 2.71 -13.69
C GLY A 29 9.97 2.35 -13.47
N GLY A 30 10.65 1.73 -14.44
CA GLY A 30 12.06 1.36 -14.36
C GLY A 30 12.29 -0.12 -14.09
N GLY A 31 13.44 -0.46 -13.48
CA GLY A 31 13.86 -1.84 -13.16
C GLY A 31 14.69 -2.53 -14.26
N GLY A 32 14.98 -1.86 -15.37
CA GLY A 32 15.75 -2.40 -16.49
C GLY A 32 14.91 -3.25 -17.44
N GLU A 33 15.20 -3.10 -18.73
CA GLU A 33 14.54 -3.83 -19.81
C GLU A 33 15.05 -5.27 -19.94
N SER A 34 14.16 -6.17 -20.35
CA SER A 34 14.47 -7.58 -20.58
C SER A 34 13.73 -8.08 -21.81
N ALA A 35 14.47 -8.64 -22.77
CA ALA A 35 13.88 -9.27 -23.95
C ALA A 35 13.24 -10.62 -23.59
N GLY A 36 12.01 -10.85 -24.04
CA GLY A 36 11.20 -11.99 -23.58
C GLY A 36 10.61 -11.77 -22.19
N GLY A 37 10.69 -10.55 -21.65
CA GLY A 37 10.30 -10.21 -20.29
C GLY A 37 9.22 -9.14 -20.21
N TRP A 38 9.12 -8.48 -19.05
CA TRP A 38 8.05 -7.53 -18.74
C TRP A 38 7.95 -6.36 -19.75
N SER A 39 9.09 -5.97 -20.34
CA SER A 39 9.19 -4.79 -21.22
C SER A 39 8.74 -5.06 -22.66
N ASP A 40 8.50 -6.31 -23.07
CA ASP A 40 8.18 -6.65 -24.45
C ASP A 40 6.89 -5.95 -24.91
N LEU A 41 5.80 -6.14 -24.17
CA LEU A 41 4.48 -5.59 -24.51
C LEU A 41 4.46 -4.05 -24.59
N PRO A 42 4.94 -3.28 -23.59
CA PRO A 42 4.91 -1.83 -23.68
C PRO A 42 5.83 -1.27 -24.77
N TYR A 43 6.97 -1.91 -25.07
CA TYR A 43 7.91 -1.41 -26.07
C TYR A 43 7.44 -1.78 -27.49
N ALA A 44 6.85 -2.96 -27.67
CA ALA A 44 6.12 -3.32 -28.89
C ALA A 44 4.95 -2.37 -29.13
N TRP A 45 4.22 -1.97 -28.07
CA TRP A 45 3.15 -0.98 -28.19
C TRP A 45 3.67 0.37 -28.73
N VAL A 46 4.82 0.86 -28.25
CA VAL A 46 5.45 2.08 -28.79
C VAL A 46 5.70 1.94 -30.30
N VAL A 47 6.29 0.82 -30.73
CA VAL A 47 6.53 0.58 -32.16
C VAL A 47 5.21 0.50 -32.94
N ASN A 48 4.18 -0.13 -32.37
CA ASN A 48 2.87 -0.27 -33.01
C ASN A 48 2.20 1.09 -33.25
N GLN A 49 2.27 2.01 -32.29
CA GLN A 49 1.73 3.37 -32.43
C GLN A 49 2.64 4.32 -33.23
N CYS A 50 3.92 3.98 -33.43
CA CYS A 50 4.87 4.75 -34.22
C CYS A 50 4.58 4.62 -35.72
N ALA A 51 3.97 5.63 -36.35
CA ALA A 51 3.49 5.55 -37.74
C ALA A 51 4.58 5.21 -38.76
N ASN A 52 5.73 5.91 -38.71
CA ASN A 52 6.85 5.66 -39.63
C ASN A 52 7.83 4.57 -39.14
N LYS A 53 7.56 3.96 -37.97
CA LYS A 53 8.40 2.95 -37.32
C LYS A 53 9.85 3.41 -37.06
N LYS A 54 10.08 4.72 -36.90
CA LYS A 54 11.37 5.31 -36.53
C LYS A 54 11.36 5.76 -35.07
N VAL A 55 12.25 5.18 -34.27
CA VAL A 55 12.38 5.46 -32.83
C VAL A 55 13.69 6.19 -32.52
N ALA A 56 13.62 7.39 -31.96
CA ALA A 56 14.76 8.12 -31.42
C ALA A 56 14.90 7.79 -29.95
N ILE A 57 16.08 7.34 -29.52
CA ILE A 57 16.35 6.90 -28.15
C ILE A 57 17.29 7.93 -27.54
N ILE A 58 16.79 8.74 -26.62
CA ILE A 58 17.53 9.86 -26.02
C ILE A 58 18.07 9.46 -24.65
N SER A 59 19.35 9.77 -24.42
CA SER A 59 20.06 9.61 -23.15
C SER A 59 21.05 10.76 -22.94
N VAL A 60 21.52 10.94 -21.71
CA VAL A 60 22.65 11.85 -21.39
C VAL A 60 24.00 11.11 -21.36
N ASN A 61 24.00 9.80 -21.59
CA ASN A 61 25.17 8.93 -21.54
C ASN A 61 25.42 8.29 -22.90
N ASP A 62 26.64 7.77 -23.12
CA ASP A 62 26.89 6.86 -24.24
C ASP A 62 26.16 5.54 -24.01
N GLU A 63 25.48 5.04 -25.04
CA GLU A 63 24.61 3.87 -24.96
C GLU A 63 24.98 2.83 -26.01
N THR A 64 24.83 1.56 -25.65
CA THR A 64 25.01 0.45 -26.59
C THR A 64 23.83 0.36 -27.57
N ASP A 65 24.00 -0.39 -28.65
CA ASP A 65 22.93 -0.64 -29.62
C ASP A 65 21.87 -1.64 -29.15
N TRP A 66 21.90 -2.07 -27.88
CA TRP A 66 20.93 -3.03 -27.35
C TRP A 66 19.49 -2.51 -27.46
N LEU A 67 19.19 -1.31 -26.96
CA LEU A 67 17.85 -0.71 -27.04
C LEU A 67 17.40 -0.45 -28.50
N PRO A 68 18.24 0.14 -29.38
CA PRO A 68 17.93 0.21 -30.80
C PRO A 68 17.55 -1.15 -31.42
N ASN A 69 18.33 -2.20 -31.16
CA ASN A 69 18.06 -3.53 -31.70
C ASN A 69 16.81 -4.17 -31.10
N TYR A 70 16.53 -3.88 -29.83
CA TYR A 70 15.31 -4.32 -29.15
C TYR A 70 14.04 -3.66 -29.73
N PHE A 71 14.06 -2.36 -30.05
CA PHE A 71 12.95 -1.75 -30.79
C PHE A 71 12.80 -2.33 -32.21
N LYS A 72 13.92 -2.62 -32.89
CA LYS A 72 13.89 -3.27 -34.21
C LYS A 72 13.30 -4.69 -34.15
N SER A 73 13.52 -5.44 -33.07
CA SER A 73 12.92 -6.79 -32.93
C SER A 73 11.39 -6.76 -32.84
N PHE A 74 10.79 -5.62 -32.47
CA PHE A 74 9.32 -5.42 -32.51
C PHE A 74 8.82 -4.79 -33.82
N GLY A 75 9.68 -4.64 -34.84
CA GLY A 75 9.31 -4.11 -36.15
C GLY A 75 9.59 -2.62 -36.37
N ALA A 76 10.41 -1.98 -35.53
CA ALA A 76 10.92 -0.65 -35.85
C ALA A 76 11.79 -0.74 -37.11
N LYS A 77 11.48 0.06 -38.14
CA LYS A 77 12.29 0.16 -39.37
C LYS A 77 13.63 0.83 -39.12
N TRP A 78 13.65 1.75 -38.16
CA TRP A 78 14.86 2.45 -37.75
C TRP A 78 14.78 2.77 -36.25
N ALA A 79 15.88 2.56 -35.54
CA ALA A 79 16.02 2.98 -34.16
C ALA A 79 17.46 3.42 -33.93
N LYS A 80 17.66 4.55 -33.25
CA LYS A 80 18.98 5.17 -33.07
C LYS A 80 19.10 5.87 -31.72
N ASN A 81 20.28 5.72 -31.10
CA ASN A 81 20.66 6.47 -29.91
C ASN A 81 21.05 7.92 -30.25
N PHE A 82 20.59 8.84 -29.41
CA PHE A 82 20.93 10.25 -29.40
C PHE A 82 21.44 10.59 -27.99
N LYS A 83 22.77 10.68 -27.86
CA LYS A 83 23.38 11.25 -26.67
C LYS A 83 23.23 12.76 -26.73
N ILE A 84 22.44 13.32 -25.81
CA ILE A 84 22.23 14.75 -25.67
C ILE A 84 22.59 15.12 -24.23
N ASP A 85 23.86 15.46 -24.01
CA ASP A 85 24.50 15.59 -22.70
C ASP A 85 24.91 17.04 -22.36
N SER A 86 24.47 18.01 -23.17
CA SER A 86 24.71 19.43 -22.92
C SER A 86 23.60 20.30 -23.48
N LYS A 87 23.40 21.47 -22.85
CA LYS A 87 22.44 22.47 -23.31
C LYS A 87 22.76 23.03 -24.69
N SER A 88 24.05 23.15 -25.03
CA SER A 88 24.50 23.62 -26.35
C SER A 88 24.05 22.66 -27.46
N LEU A 89 24.33 21.36 -27.30
CA LEU A 89 23.91 20.33 -28.25
C LEU A 89 22.38 20.25 -28.32
N ALA A 90 21.71 20.26 -27.16
CA ALA A 90 20.25 20.24 -27.07
C ALA A 90 19.58 21.41 -27.81
N ASN A 91 20.26 22.55 -27.95
CA ASN A 91 19.75 23.74 -28.64
C ASN A 91 20.18 23.86 -30.11
N SER A 92 20.88 22.87 -30.66
CA SER A 92 21.32 22.89 -32.05
C SER A 92 20.15 22.68 -33.03
N GLN A 93 20.16 23.41 -34.16
CA GLN A 93 19.13 23.25 -35.20
C GLN A 93 19.17 21.87 -35.85
N TRP A 94 20.37 21.36 -36.12
CA TRP A 94 20.57 20.03 -36.69
C TRP A 94 19.89 18.93 -35.87
N LEU A 95 20.00 18.99 -34.53
CA LEU A 95 19.40 17.98 -33.67
C LEU A 95 17.87 18.06 -33.71
N TYR A 96 17.30 19.26 -33.71
CA TYR A 96 15.87 19.46 -33.92
C TYR A 96 15.40 18.85 -35.23
N ASP A 97 16.04 19.23 -36.35
CA ASP A 97 15.68 18.74 -37.68
C ASP A 97 15.79 17.21 -37.76
N SER A 98 16.77 16.63 -37.08
CA SER A 98 16.94 15.18 -36.98
C SER A 98 15.80 14.52 -36.18
N LEU A 99 15.47 15.05 -34.99
CA LEU A 99 14.48 14.46 -34.08
C LEU A 99 13.05 14.52 -34.65
N ILE A 100 12.67 15.59 -35.33
CA ILE A 100 11.30 15.72 -35.90
C ILE A 100 11.03 14.74 -37.06
N ASN A 101 12.06 14.07 -37.58
CA ASN A 101 11.90 13.00 -38.58
C ASN A 101 11.51 11.64 -37.95
N TYR A 102 11.53 11.54 -36.62
CA TYR A 102 11.11 10.34 -35.88
C TYR A 102 9.66 10.49 -35.43
N ASN A 103 8.92 9.37 -35.38
CA ASN A 103 7.53 9.36 -34.93
C ASN A 103 7.38 8.73 -33.53
N ALA A 104 8.49 8.30 -32.93
CA ALA A 104 8.57 7.95 -31.52
C ALA A 104 9.88 8.49 -30.92
N ILE A 105 9.78 9.12 -29.75
CA ILE A 105 10.92 9.51 -28.93
C ILE A 105 10.84 8.74 -27.62
N PHE A 106 11.88 7.96 -27.33
CA PHE A 106 12.05 7.23 -26.08
C PHE A 106 13.14 7.89 -25.24
N LEU A 107 12.81 8.32 -24.01
CA LEU A 107 13.74 8.88 -23.04
C LEU A 107 14.18 7.78 -22.06
N LYS A 108 15.48 7.47 -22.05
CA LYS A 108 16.02 6.42 -21.18
C LYS A 108 16.01 6.86 -19.70
N GLY A 109 16.07 5.89 -18.79
CA GLY A 109 16.38 6.14 -17.38
C GLY A 109 17.75 6.79 -17.18
N GLY A 110 17.95 7.37 -16.00
CA GLY A 110 19.14 8.16 -15.67
C GLY A 110 18.80 9.18 -14.60
N ASP A 111 19.25 10.41 -14.80
CA ASP A 111 19.03 11.53 -13.89
C ASP A 111 18.08 12.55 -14.53
N GLN A 112 16.88 12.70 -13.95
CA GLN A 112 15.86 13.62 -14.47
C GLN A 112 16.26 15.09 -14.37
N SER A 113 17.17 15.45 -13.44
CA SER A 113 17.67 16.83 -13.32
C SER A 113 18.46 17.24 -14.56
N LYS A 114 19.28 16.34 -15.10
CA LYS A 114 20.05 16.58 -16.34
C LYS A 114 19.16 16.77 -17.55
N TYR A 115 18.09 15.96 -17.69
CA TYR A 115 17.13 16.16 -18.78
C TYR A 115 16.48 17.55 -18.71
N TYR A 116 16.06 17.94 -17.52
CA TYR A 116 15.44 19.24 -17.30
C TYR A 116 16.43 20.39 -17.56
N GLU A 117 17.64 20.34 -17.00
CA GLU A 117 18.68 21.37 -17.16
C GLU A 117 19.16 21.55 -18.60
N TYR A 118 19.39 20.44 -19.31
CA TYR A 118 19.92 20.49 -20.67
C TYR A 118 18.84 20.82 -21.69
N TYR A 119 17.60 20.32 -21.54
CA TYR A 119 16.63 20.39 -22.63
C TYR A 119 15.63 21.53 -22.46
N LYS A 120 15.38 22.01 -21.24
CA LYS A 120 14.45 23.12 -21.02
C LYS A 120 14.90 24.40 -21.74
N GLY A 121 13.97 25.02 -22.45
CA GLY A 121 14.15 26.22 -23.27
C GLY A 121 14.97 25.96 -24.55
N THR A 122 15.18 24.70 -24.94
CA THR A 122 15.99 24.36 -26.12
C THR A 122 15.16 23.80 -27.26
N LYS A 123 15.77 23.70 -28.44
CA LYS A 123 15.16 23.03 -29.59
C LYS A 123 14.88 21.54 -29.35
N THR A 124 15.60 20.85 -28.47
CA THR A 124 15.27 19.46 -28.11
C THR A 124 13.90 19.35 -27.45
N GLN A 125 13.58 20.22 -26.48
CA GLN A 125 12.23 20.28 -25.89
C GLN A 125 11.17 20.58 -26.97
N GLN A 126 11.46 21.52 -27.88
CA GLN A 126 10.56 21.85 -28.99
C GLN A 126 10.33 20.65 -29.93
N ALA A 127 11.36 19.87 -30.24
CA ALA A 127 11.24 18.67 -31.07
C ALA A 127 10.41 17.58 -30.37
N ILE A 128 10.63 17.37 -29.07
CA ILE A 128 9.84 16.44 -28.26
C ILE A 128 8.35 16.83 -28.29
N GLN A 129 8.05 18.11 -28.03
CA GLN A 129 6.68 18.61 -28.08
C GLN A 129 6.08 18.51 -29.50
N TYR A 130 6.88 18.82 -30.53
CA TYR A 130 6.45 18.72 -31.93
C TYR A 130 6.04 17.29 -32.29
N VAL A 131 6.86 16.29 -31.97
CA VAL A 131 6.55 14.89 -32.26
C VAL A 131 5.25 14.48 -31.57
N TYR A 132 5.05 14.85 -30.31
CA TYR A 132 3.81 14.56 -29.60
C TYR A 132 2.58 15.23 -30.25
N ASN A 133 2.65 16.53 -30.54
CA ASN A 133 1.56 17.30 -31.14
C ASN A 133 1.19 16.85 -32.57
N ASN A 134 2.09 16.13 -33.25
CA ASN A 134 1.85 15.56 -34.58
C ASN A 134 1.45 14.07 -34.51
N GLY A 135 0.90 13.62 -33.38
CA GLY A 135 0.39 12.26 -33.21
C GLY A 135 1.48 11.20 -33.01
N GLY A 136 2.71 11.62 -32.68
CA GLY A 136 3.82 10.74 -32.36
C GLY A 136 3.72 10.11 -30.97
N VAL A 137 4.64 9.19 -30.69
CA VAL A 137 4.73 8.51 -29.39
C VAL A 137 5.84 9.16 -28.56
N LEU A 138 5.51 9.66 -27.38
CA LEU A 138 6.52 9.90 -26.35
C LEU A 138 6.56 8.70 -25.42
N ALA A 139 7.76 8.25 -25.12
CA ALA A 139 7.97 7.11 -24.25
C ALA A 139 9.13 7.38 -23.30
N GLY A 140 9.11 6.78 -22.10
CA GLY A 140 10.25 6.87 -21.22
C GLY A 140 10.17 5.92 -20.04
N THR A 141 11.32 5.66 -19.43
CA THR A 141 11.47 4.77 -18.27
C THR A 141 12.19 5.48 -17.13
N SER A 142 11.76 5.27 -15.88
CA SER A 142 12.38 5.90 -14.70
C SER A 142 12.41 7.44 -14.84
N ALA A 143 13.58 8.08 -14.77
CA ALA A 143 13.76 9.51 -15.04
C ALA A 143 13.15 9.97 -16.37
N GLY A 144 13.22 9.14 -17.42
CA GLY A 144 12.63 9.44 -18.73
C GLY A 144 11.10 9.46 -18.71
N ALA A 145 10.45 8.70 -17.83
CA ALA A 145 9.01 8.79 -17.61
C ALA A 145 8.66 10.05 -16.79
N MET A 146 9.45 10.36 -15.76
CA MET A 146 9.20 11.51 -14.87
C MET A 146 9.33 12.85 -15.59
N ILE A 147 10.27 13.00 -16.51
CA ILE A 147 10.46 14.24 -17.28
C ILE A 147 9.32 14.49 -18.29
N LEU A 148 8.57 13.44 -18.68
CA LEU A 148 7.38 13.54 -19.54
C LEU A 148 6.11 13.92 -18.77
N SER A 149 6.23 14.11 -17.46
CA SER A 149 5.13 14.53 -16.59
C SER A 149 4.69 15.97 -16.88
N PRO A 150 3.37 16.28 -16.93
CA PRO A 150 2.91 17.67 -17.02
C PRO A 150 3.44 18.56 -15.89
N ILE A 151 3.54 18.02 -14.68
CA ILE A 151 4.26 18.62 -13.56
C ILE A 151 5.45 17.71 -13.25
N VAL A 152 6.64 18.19 -13.56
CA VAL A 152 7.92 17.48 -13.44
C VAL A 152 8.49 17.68 -12.03
N PHE A 153 8.90 16.59 -11.38
CA PHE A 153 9.87 16.65 -10.28
C PHE A 153 11.28 16.83 -10.86
N THR A 154 11.79 18.06 -10.83
CA THR A 154 13.03 18.43 -11.54
C THR A 154 14.28 17.96 -10.81
N ALA A 155 14.19 17.73 -9.49
CA ALA A 155 15.28 17.23 -8.66
C ALA A 155 16.57 18.07 -8.73
N GLN A 156 16.47 19.36 -9.04
CA GLN A 156 17.63 20.24 -9.25
C GLN A 156 18.43 20.55 -7.97
N VAL A 157 17.87 20.25 -6.80
CA VAL A 157 18.56 20.39 -5.51
C VAL A 157 19.08 19.02 -5.05
N ALA A 158 18.18 18.04 -4.94
CA ALA A 158 18.47 16.66 -4.60
C ALA A 158 17.26 15.78 -4.95
N SER A 159 17.44 14.47 -4.98
CA SER A 159 16.31 13.54 -4.86
C SER A 159 15.82 13.51 -3.39
N VAL A 160 14.55 13.21 -3.19
CA VAL A 160 13.92 13.13 -1.85
C VAL A 160 13.57 11.69 -1.55
N ASP A 161 14.03 11.14 -0.44
CA ASP A 161 13.64 9.81 0.03
C ASP A 161 12.22 9.84 0.64
N PRO A 162 11.49 8.70 0.70
CA PRO A 162 10.12 8.69 1.20
C PRO A 162 9.99 9.11 2.66
N SER A 163 10.98 8.83 3.51
CA SER A 163 10.92 9.20 4.94
C SER A 163 11.01 10.71 5.12
N THR A 164 11.91 11.38 4.39
CA THR A 164 12.02 12.85 4.35
C THR A 164 10.76 13.49 3.80
N ALA A 165 10.18 12.93 2.73
CA ALA A 165 8.94 13.45 2.15
C ALA A 165 7.75 13.37 3.12
N LEU A 166 7.69 12.34 3.97
CA LEU A 166 6.66 12.20 5.00
C LEU A 166 6.83 13.21 6.14
N MET A 167 8.06 13.45 6.60
CA MET A 167 8.36 14.41 7.68
C MET A 167 8.29 15.88 7.23
N SER A 168 8.61 16.14 5.95
CA SER A 168 8.77 17.48 5.39
C SER A 168 8.26 17.54 3.95
N ALA A 169 6.93 17.53 3.81
CA ALA A 169 6.25 17.57 2.52
C ALA A 169 6.45 18.88 1.73
N TYR A 170 6.97 19.91 2.40
CA TYR A 170 7.22 21.24 1.84
C TYR A 170 8.72 21.58 1.81
N SER A 171 9.58 20.54 1.85
CA SER A 171 11.03 20.69 1.74
C SER A 171 11.43 21.39 0.43
N PRO A 172 12.41 22.31 0.44
CA PRO A 172 12.92 22.95 -0.78
C PRO A 172 13.60 21.96 -1.74
N GLN A 173 13.88 20.73 -1.31
CA GLN A 173 14.35 19.66 -2.20
C GLN A 173 13.25 19.19 -3.17
N ILE A 174 11.97 19.38 -2.81
CA ILE A 174 10.82 19.07 -3.67
C ILE A 174 10.65 20.19 -4.70
N THR A 175 11.42 20.09 -5.77
CA THR A 175 11.42 21.02 -6.90
C THR A 175 10.46 20.55 -7.99
N LEU A 176 9.40 21.33 -8.23
CA LEU A 176 8.33 21.00 -9.17
C LEU A 176 8.18 22.10 -10.22
N ALA A 177 7.96 21.73 -11.48
CA ALA A 177 7.75 22.68 -12.58
C ALA A 177 6.83 22.12 -13.66
N ASN A 178 6.10 22.99 -14.36
CA ASN A 178 5.13 22.61 -15.39
C ASN A 178 5.44 23.21 -16.78
N ASP A 179 6.72 23.45 -17.07
CA ASP A 179 7.19 24.17 -18.27
C ASP A 179 8.13 23.35 -19.17
N PHE A 180 8.03 22.01 -19.10
CA PHE A 180 8.82 21.09 -19.92
C PHE A 180 8.05 20.54 -21.13
N VAL A 181 7.07 19.66 -20.93
CA VAL A 181 6.22 19.17 -22.03
C VAL A 181 4.76 19.11 -21.60
N ILE A 182 3.86 19.38 -22.53
CA ILE A 182 2.42 19.26 -22.35
C ILE A 182 1.99 17.94 -22.99
N THR A 183 1.80 16.93 -22.16
CA THR A 183 1.45 15.56 -22.58
C THR A 183 -0.01 15.23 -22.27
N LEU A 184 -0.41 15.31 -21.01
CA LEU A 184 -1.77 14.98 -20.56
C LEU A 184 -2.58 16.25 -20.29
N GLN A 185 -3.89 16.18 -20.51
CA GLN A 185 -4.81 17.26 -20.13
C GLN A 185 -5.00 17.29 -18.61
N GLY A 186 -4.41 18.28 -17.95
CA GLY A 186 -4.55 18.50 -16.52
C GLY A 186 -3.23 18.41 -15.75
N ASN A 187 -3.34 18.55 -14.44
CA ASN A 187 -2.19 18.62 -13.54
C ASN A 187 -1.80 17.22 -13.07
N PHE A 188 -0.95 16.52 -13.81
CA PHE A 188 -0.43 15.22 -13.41
C PHE A 188 1.01 15.32 -12.90
N ILE A 189 1.31 14.60 -11.82
CA ILE A 189 2.67 14.37 -11.31
C ILE A 189 2.96 12.87 -11.41
N ILE A 190 4.00 12.50 -12.16
CA ILE A 190 4.44 11.11 -12.31
C ILE A 190 5.67 10.83 -11.43
N ASP A 191 5.64 9.73 -10.69
CA ASP A 191 6.79 9.16 -9.99
C ASP A 191 6.96 7.67 -10.36
N THR A 192 8.18 7.18 -10.24
CA THR A 192 8.60 5.84 -10.70
C THR A 192 9.26 5.04 -9.58
N HIS A 193 9.37 3.72 -9.75
CA HIS A 193 9.89 2.78 -8.74
C HIS A 193 9.10 2.85 -7.42
N VAL A 194 7.77 2.97 -7.50
CA VAL A 194 6.97 3.36 -6.33
C VAL A 194 6.97 2.31 -5.23
N ALA A 195 6.62 1.06 -5.54
CA ALA A 195 6.64 -0.03 -4.58
C ALA A 195 8.07 -0.34 -4.08
N GLU A 196 9.00 -0.65 -4.99
CA GLU A 196 10.40 -1.03 -4.69
C GLU A 196 11.07 -0.03 -3.75
N ARG A 197 10.87 1.28 -3.98
CA ARG A 197 11.53 2.36 -3.23
C ARG A 197 10.64 3.02 -2.19
N GLY A 198 9.48 2.42 -1.86
CA GLY A 198 8.61 2.90 -0.80
C GLY A 198 8.03 4.30 -1.03
N ARG A 199 7.85 4.72 -2.28
CA ARG A 199 7.46 6.10 -2.63
C ARG A 199 5.96 6.40 -2.53
N LEU A 200 5.19 5.50 -1.92
CA LEU A 200 3.76 5.68 -1.61
C LEU A 200 3.49 7.03 -0.90
N GLY A 201 4.36 7.44 0.03
CA GLY A 201 4.24 8.72 0.74
C GLY A 201 4.88 9.92 0.02
N ARG A 202 5.86 9.67 -0.84
CA ARG A 202 6.61 10.72 -1.57
C ARG A 202 5.74 11.39 -2.63
N LEU A 203 4.97 10.64 -3.40
CA LEU A 203 4.14 11.20 -4.45
C LEU A 203 3.01 12.13 -3.90
N PRO A 204 2.28 11.76 -2.83
CA PRO A 204 1.38 12.69 -2.14
C PRO A 204 2.08 13.93 -1.57
N ALA A 205 3.34 13.83 -1.12
CA ALA A 205 4.11 15.00 -0.72
C ALA A 205 4.39 15.95 -1.88
N PHE A 206 4.62 15.43 -3.09
CA PHE A 206 4.73 16.26 -4.30
C PHE A 206 3.41 16.97 -4.60
N MET A 207 2.28 16.26 -4.50
CA MET A 207 0.94 16.86 -4.66
C MET A 207 0.71 17.97 -3.62
N ALA A 208 1.10 17.75 -2.37
CA ALA A 208 0.99 18.74 -1.30
C ALA A 208 1.87 19.98 -1.57
N SER A 209 3.13 19.77 -1.96
CA SER A 209 4.06 20.85 -2.29
C SER A 209 3.55 21.70 -3.47
N TRP A 210 3.06 21.05 -4.53
CA TRP A 210 2.44 21.75 -5.66
C TRP A 210 1.23 22.59 -5.23
N TYR A 211 0.35 22.02 -4.41
CA TYR A 211 -0.81 22.72 -3.88
C TYR A 211 -0.42 23.94 -3.05
N LYS A 212 0.59 23.82 -2.17
CA LYS A 212 1.09 24.95 -1.37
C LYS A 212 1.67 26.07 -2.25
N GLN A 213 2.36 25.71 -3.32
CA GLN A 213 3.02 26.68 -4.21
C GLN A 213 2.04 27.39 -5.15
N THR A 214 1.00 26.69 -5.62
CA THR A 214 0.17 27.17 -6.76
C THR A 214 -1.31 27.29 -6.46
N GLY A 215 -1.79 26.70 -5.36
CA GLY A 215 -3.22 26.54 -5.07
C GLY A 215 -3.93 25.51 -5.97
N GLN A 216 -3.22 24.87 -6.90
CA GLN A 216 -3.81 23.91 -7.84
C GLN A 216 -3.76 22.48 -7.31
N ILE A 217 -4.77 21.69 -7.62
CA ILE A 217 -4.82 20.27 -7.33
C ILE A 217 -4.10 19.50 -8.42
N ALA A 218 -3.21 18.60 -8.03
CA ALA A 218 -2.56 17.65 -8.92
C ALA A 218 -3.10 16.23 -8.69
N ILE A 219 -2.97 15.39 -9.72
CA ILE A 219 -3.24 13.96 -9.70
C ILE A 219 -1.89 13.23 -9.72
N GLY A 220 -1.66 12.38 -8.73
CA GLY A 220 -0.45 11.56 -8.68
C GLY A 220 -0.60 10.31 -9.55
N VAL A 221 0.43 9.97 -10.32
CA VAL A 221 0.57 8.70 -11.05
C VAL A 221 1.87 8.04 -10.60
N GLY A 222 1.74 6.98 -9.81
CA GLY A 222 2.87 6.21 -9.32
C GLY A 222 3.04 4.93 -10.12
N ILE A 223 4.21 4.70 -10.71
CA ILE A 223 4.46 3.51 -11.54
C ILE A 223 5.50 2.64 -10.84
N ASP A 224 5.13 1.40 -10.52
CA ASP A 224 6.08 0.44 -9.97
C ASP A 224 7.15 0.07 -11.00
N ASP A 225 8.31 -0.38 -10.52
CA ASP A 225 9.32 -0.97 -11.39
C ASP A 225 8.76 -2.17 -12.16
N HIS A 226 9.35 -2.46 -13.33
CA HIS A 226 8.87 -3.47 -14.27
C HIS A 226 7.39 -3.34 -14.66
N THR A 227 6.87 -2.11 -14.63
CA THR A 227 5.47 -1.79 -14.93
C THR A 227 5.41 -0.56 -15.82
N ALA A 228 4.42 -0.53 -16.72
CA ALA A 228 4.21 0.59 -17.64
C ALA A 228 2.72 0.90 -17.84
N ILE A 229 2.43 2.18 -18.04
CA ILE A 229 1.13 2.68 -18.50
C ILE A 229 1.28 3.19 -19.95
N CYS A 230 0.45 2.69 -20.84
CA CYS A 230 0.40 3.09 -22.26
C CYS A 230 -0.90 3.84 -22.54
N ILE A 231 -0.82 5.11 -22.90
CA ILE A 231 -1.93 6.07 -22.95
C ILE A 231 -2.15 6.51 -24.40
N SER A 232 -3.40 6.39 -24.84
CA SER A 232 -3.87 6.82 -26.17
C SER A 232 -4.35 8.27 -26.13
N PRO A 233 -4.44 8.96 -27.30
CA PRO A 233 -4.83 10.37 -27.39
C PRO A 233 -6.19 10.73 -26.75
N ASN A 234 -7.08 9.76 -26.61
CA ASN A 234 -8.39 9.93 -25.98
C ASN A 234 -8.39 9.77 -24.44
N GLY A 235 -7.20 9.62 -23.84
CA GLY A 235 -7.02 9.38 -22.40
C GLY A 235 -7.19 7.91 -21.97
N SER A 236 -7.55 7.00 -22.88
CA SER A 236 -7.61 5.56 -22.56
C SER A 236 -6.21 5.00 -22.38
N ALA A 237 -5.99 4.29 -21.28
CA ALA A 237 -4.71 3.72 -20.92
C ALA A 237 -4.83 2.23 -20.58
N ILE A 238 -3.80 1.47 -20.93
CA ILE A 238 -3.63 0.05 -20.58
C ILE A 238 -2.34 -0.14 -19.79
N ILE A 239 -2.39 -1.03 -18.79
CA ILE A 239 -1.25 -1.34 -17.92
C ILE A 239 -0.57 -2.64 -18.36
N TYR A 240 0.76 -2.64 -18.37
CA TYR A 240 1.60 -3.81 -18.58
C TYR A 240 2.63 -3.95 -17.47
N GLY A 241 3.11 -5.18 -17.24
CA GLY A 241 4.22 -5.46 -16.33
C GLY A 241 3.87 -6.34 -15.13
N THR A 242 4.69 -6.24 -14.08
CA THR A 242 4.68 -7.17 -12.94
C THR A 242 4.15 -6.55 -11.64
N GLY A 243 4.13 -5.22 -11.53
CA GLY A 243 3.63 -4.46 -10.39
C GLY A 243 2.31 -3.74 -10.69
N ALA A 244 2.14 -2.56 -10.10
CA ALA A 244 0.94 -1.73 -10.27
C ALA A 244 1.24 -0.30 -10.74
N VAL A 245 0.21 0.32 -11.33
CA VAL A 245 0.12 1.77 -11.53
C VAL A 245 -0.89 2.35 -10.55
N GLY A 246 -0.41 3.19 -9.64
CA GLY A 246 -1.22 3.90 -8.65
C GLY A 246 -1.73 5.25 -9.16
N ILE A 247 -3.03 5.51 -9.05
CA ILE A 247 -3.63 6.83 -9.32
C ILE A 247 -4.11 7.44 -8.00
N TYR A 248 -3.62 8.64 -7.67
CA TYR A 248 -3.87 9.34 -6.41
C TYR A 248 -4.70 10.58 -6.68
N ARG A 249 -5.95 10.60 -6.21
CA ARG A 249 -6.86 11.74 -6.37
C ARG A 249 -7.38 12.19 -5.02
N VAL A 250 -7.24 13.48 -4.69
CA VAL A 250 -7.85 14.03 -3.48
C VAL A 250 -9.37 13.92 -3.60
N ALA A 251 -10.03 13.39 -2.56
CA ALA A 251 -11.48 13.20 -2.56
C ALA A 251 -12.21 14.53 -2.28
N ASN A 252 -11.61 15.40 -1.47
CA ASN A 252 -12.08 16.76 -1.21
C ASN A 252 -11.01 17.77 -1.61
N THR A 253 -11.37 18.70 -2.50
CA THR A 253 -10.46 19.74 -3.01
C THR A 253 -10.40 20.98 -2.11
N SER A 254 -11.28 21.09 -1.11
CA SER A 254 -11.21 22.14 -0.09
C SER A 254 -10.19 21.74 0.98
N ASN A 255 -9.06 22.45 1.02
CA ASN A 255 -7.95 22.21 1.96
C ASN A 255 -7.49 20.73 2.00
N PRO A 256 -7.10 20.14 0.86
CA PRO A 256 -6.70 18.73 0.77
C PRO A 256 -5.43 18.40 1.56
N PHE A 257 -4.62 19.41 1.87
CA PHE A 257 -3.36 19.28 2.61
C PHE A 257 -3.25 20.40 3.65
N ASP A 258 -2.63 20.10 4.79
CA ASP A 258 -2.32 21.09 5.83
C ASP A 258 -0.97 21.76 5.53
N THR A 259 -1.01 22.95 4.94
CA THR A 259 0.18 23.67 4.46
C THR A 259 0.97 24.39 5.56
N GLN A 260 0.46 24.36 6.80
CA GLN A 260 1.02 25.08 7.96
C GLN A 260 1.98 24.23 8.79
N VAL A 261 1.98 22.91 8.62
CA VAL A 261 2.91 21.97 9.27
C VAL A 261 3.92 21.43 8.27
N SER A 262 5.10 20.98 8.72
CA SER A 262 6.09 20.38 7.79
C SER A 262 5.69 18.98 7.34
N MET A 263 5.13 18.19 8.27
CA MET A 263 4.73 16.81 8.06
C MET A 263 3.63 16.70 7.00
N LEU A 264 3.68 15.65 6.18
CA LEU A 264 2.61 15.37 5.25
C LEU A 264 1.32 15.06 6.01
N LYS A 265 0.34 15.95 5.86
CA LYS A 265 -1.01 15.78 6.38
C LYS A 265 -2.02 16.06 5.29
N SER A 266 -3.02 15.19 5.17
CA SER A 266 -3.97 15.20 4.07
C SER A 266 -5.42 14.90 4.49
N ALA A 267 -6.35 15.38 3.67
CA ALA A 267 -7.69 14.84 3.57
C ALA A 267 -7.66 13.45 2.89
N ASP A 268 -8.82 12.84 2.70
CA ASP A 268 -8.94 11.55 2.03
C ASP A 268 -8.42 11.62 0.58
N ILE A 269 -7.59 10.66 0.21
CA ILE A 269 -7.08 10.44 -1.15
C ILE A 269 -7.67 9.12 -1.66
N ASN A 270 -8.40 9.17 -2.77
CA ASN A 270 -8.81 7.97 -3.50
C ASN A 270 -7.60 7.39 -4.23
N LEU A 271 -7.11 6.26 -3.74
CA LEU A 271 -6.06 5.47 -4.36
C LEU A 271 -6.68 4.37 -5.23
N THR A 272 -6.33 4.36 -6.50
CA THR A 272 -6.58 3.23 -7.42
C THR A 272 -5.25 2.54 -7.68
N GLN A 273 -5.19 1.20 -7.67
CA GLN A 273 -4.02 0.42 -8.10
C GLN A 273 -4.39 -0.47 -9.29
N LEU A 274 -3.78 -0.23 -10.44
CA LEU A 274 -4.05 -0.90 -11.71
C LEU A 274 -2.96 -1.94 -11.99
N LEU A 275 -3.35 -3.18 -12.27
CA LEU A 275 -2.44 -4.29 -12.59
C LEU A 275 -2.35 -4.53 -14.10
N HIS A 276 -1.43 -5.40 -14.51
CA HIS A 276 -1.33 -5.86 -15.89
C HIS A 276 -2.69 -6.23 -16.52
N GLY A 277 -2.94 -5.71 -17.72
CA GLY A 277 -4.15 -5.99 -18.50
C GLY A 277 -5.37 -5.17 -18.08
N THR A 278 -5.29 -4.41 -16.99
CA THR A 278 -6.35 -3.46 -16.62
C THR A 278 -6.26 -2.19 -17.45
N THR A 279 -7.39 -1.51 -17.60
CA THR A 279 -7.49 -0.25 -18.34
C THR A 279 -8.12 0.84 -17.49
N ILE A 280 -7.74 2.08 -17.75
CA ILE A 280 -8.35 3.28 -17.17
C ILE A 280 -8.55 4.35 -18.25
N ASN A 281 -9.61 5.14 -18.17
CA ASN A 281 -9.67 6.40 -18.90
C ASN A 281 -9.22 7.55 -17.98
N LEU A 282 -8.15 8.26 -18.30
CA LEU A 282 -7.58 9.30 -17.43
C LEU A 282 -8.40 10.61 -17.39
N ASN A 283 -9.43 10.74 -18.24
CA ASN A 283 -10.37 11.86 -18.22
C ASN A 283 -11.57 11.58 -17.29
N THR A 284 -12.06 10.33 -17.25
CA THR A 284 -13.21 9.93 -16.41
C THR A 284 -12.82 9.17 -15.14
N PHE A 285 -11.60 8.62 -15.12
CA PHE A 285 -11.06 7.67 -14.14
C PHE A 285 -11.86 6.37 -14.00
N GLU A 286 -12.63 6.01 -15.02
CA GLU A 286 -13.31 4.72 -15.07
C GLU A 286 -12.29 3.61 -15.30
N VAL A 287 -12.36 2.59 -14.46
CA VAL A 287 -11.46 1.42 -14.46
C VAL A 287 -12.20 0.22 -15.05
N ALA A 288 -11.49 -0.60 -15.82
CA ALA A 288 -11.97 -1.92 -16.26
C ALA A 288 -10.87 -2.98 -16.13
N GLY A 289 -11.29 -4.25 -16.05
CA GLY A 289 -10.42 -5.42 -15.88
C GLY A 289 -10.54 -6.11 -14.53
N TYR A 290 -11.20 -5.49 -13.53
CA TYR A 290 -11.50 -6.13 -12.26
C TYR A 290 -12.94 -6.67 -12.20
N THR A 291 -13.07 -7.94 -11.81
CA THR A 291 -14.37 -8.62 -11.68
C THR A 291 -14.68 -9.06 -10.26
N ALA A 292 -13.65 -9.38 -9.46
CA ALA A 292 -13.82 -9.86 -8.09
C ALA A 292 -14.04 -8.69 -7.11
N ALA A 293 -15.05 -8.81 -6.26
CA ALA A 293 -15.37 -7.83 -5.22
C ALA A 293 -14.77 -8.21 -3.86
N TYR A 294 -14.15 -7.23 -3.20
CA TYR A 294 -13.49 -7.35 -1.90
C TYR A 294 -14.15 -6.43 -0.88
N ASN A 295 -15.29 -6.87 -0.37
CA ASN A 295 -16.03 -6.17 0.68
C ASN A 295 -15.51 -6.57 2.07
N PRO A 296 -15.29 -5.62 2.99
CA PRO A 296 -14.83 -5.94 4.34
C PRO A 296 -15.75 -6.92 5.07
N ILE A 297 -15.15 -7.87 5.80
CA ILE A 297 -15.88 -8.88 6.59
C ILE A 297 -16.53 -8.25 7.84
N SER A 298 -15.92 -7.21 8.40
CA SER A 298 -16.46 -6.44 9.53
C SER A 298 -16.29 -4.95 9.26
N ASN A 299 -17.37 -4.20 9.50
CA ASN A 299 -17.41 -2.77 9.24
C ASN A 299 -17.05 -1.90 10.43
N GLU A 300 -17.02 -2.45 11.64
CA GLU A 300 -16.73 -1.70 12.87
C GLU A 300 -15.73 -2.48 13.71
N ILE A 301 -15.00 -1.77 14.58
CA ILE A 301 -14.25 -2.37 15.67
C ILE A 301 -15.07 -2.10 16.93
N ASN A 302 -15.60 -3.17 17.51
CA ASN A 302 -16.55 -3.10 18.63
C ASN A 302 -15.90 -3.40 19.99
N SER A 303 -14.58 -3.55 20.03
CA SER A 303 -13.84 -3.78 21.27
C SER A 303 -13.71 -2.50 22.09
N ARG A 304 -14.19 -2.50 23.34
CA ARG A 304 -13.98 -1.41 24.30
C ARG A 304 -12.59 -1.51 24.91
N ILE A 305 -11.55 -1.24 24.13
CA ILE A 305 -10.14 -1.35 24.56
C ILE A 305 -9.38 -0.11 24.10
N THR A 306 -8.24 0.15 24.74
CA THR A 306 -7.30 1.17 24.30
C THR A 306 -5.99 0.49 23.90
N VAL A 307 -5.56 0.72 22.66
CA VAL A 307 -4.35 0.12 22.10
C VAL A 307 -3.43 1.23 21.61
N PHE A 308 -2.29 1.37 22.26
CA PHE A 308 -1.20 2.25 21.83
C PHE A 308 -0.25 1.51 20.90
N LEU A 309 0.24 2.21 19.89
CA LEU A 309 1.07 1.69 18.82
C LEU A 309 2.28 2.60 18.65
N SER A 310 3.48 2.02 18.55
CA SER A 310 4.68 2.77 18.16
C SER A 310 5.16 2.35 16.79
N GLY A 311 5.62 3.34 16.01
CA GLY A 311 6.27 3.16 14.71
C GLY A 311 7.71 2.68 14.78
N THR A 312 8.30 2.62 15.96
CA THR A 312 9.69 2.26 16.22
C THR A 312 9.80 1.31 17.40
N ASP A 313 10.89 0.55 17.39
CA ASP A 313 11.32 -0.30 18.49
C ASP A 313 11.74 0.50 19.76
N TYR A 314 11.97 1.82 19.61
CA TYR A 314 12.45 2.72 20.66
C TYR A 314 11.51 3.92 20.80
N PRO A 315 10.39 3.78 21.53
CA PRO A 315 9.42 4.86 21.67
C PRO A 315 10.06 6.06 22.37
N SER A 316 9.65 7.27 21.98
CA SER A 316 10.25 8.50 22.53
C SER A 316 9.90 8.71 24.00
N ASP A 317 10.63 9.60 24.66
CA ASP A 317 10.36 10.01 26.04
C ASP A 317 8.97 10.62 26.21
N GLU A 318 8.48 11.35 25.20
CA GLU A 318 7.14 11.92 25.17
C GLU A 318 6.08 10.82 25.03
N ALA A 319 6.31 9.82 24.17
CA ALA A 319 5.42 8.67 24.04
C ALA A 319 5.32 7.90 25.38
N CYS A 320 6.48 7.65 26.00
CA CYS A 320 6.53 6.97 27.30
C CYS A 320 5.85 7.80 28.40
N SER A 321 6.10 9.11 28.44
CA SER A 321 5.46 10.02 29.39
C SER A 321 3.95 10.06 29.21
N TYR A 322 3.47 10.11 27.96
CA TYR A 322 2.05 10.03 27.66
C TYR A 322 1.44 8.71 28.15
N PHE A 323 2.06 7.58 27.85
CA PHE A 323 1.55 6.28 28.28
C PHE A 323 1.50 6.14 29.81
N VAL A 324 2.52 6.65 30.52
CA VAL A 324 2.55 6.61 31.98
C VAL A 324 1.48 7.52 32.59
N ASN A 325 1.38 8.76 32.11
CA ASN A 325 0.65 9.82 32.82
C ASN A 325 -0.74 10.12 32.26
N GLN A 326 -1.03 9.73 31.01
CA GLN A 326 -2.28 10.05 30.30
C GLN A 326 -3.09 8.81 29.89
N ALA A 327 -2.44 7.65 29.73
CA ALA A 327 -3.16 6.39 29.48
C ALA A 327 -3.60 5.75 30.81
N GLY A 328 -4.66 6.27 31.44
CA GLY A 328 -5.08 5.86 32.79
C GLY A 328 -4.37 6.68 33.87
N SER A 329 -4.01 6.06 34.99
CA SER A 329 -3.26 6.70 36.10
C SER A 329 -1.77 6.34 36.07
N ASN A 330 -0.90 7.17 36.64
CA ASN A 330 0.52 6.82 36.83
C ASN A 330 0.74 5.80 37.96
N THR A 331 -0.28 5.56 38.80
CA THR A 331 -0.28 4.54 39.86
C THR A 331 -0.69 3.16 39.37
N ASP A 332 -1.29 3.07 38.18
CA ASP A 332 -1.70 1.82 37.54
C ASP A 332 -0.47 0.93 37.26
N PRO A 333 -0.41 -0.31 37.80
CA PRO A 333 0.71 -1.20 37.55
C PRO A 333 0.91 -1.51 36.07
N ILE A 334 2.13 -1.26 35.58
CA ILE A 334 2.56 -1.58 34.22
C ILE A 334 3.21 -2.96 34.22
N LEU A 335 2.74 -3.86 33.36
CA LEU A 335 3.37 -5.14 33.08
C LEU A 335 3.95 -5.13 31.68
N ILE A 336 5.26 -5.29 31.57
CA ILE A 336 5.93 -5.49 30.28
C ILE A 336 6.09 -6.99 30.02
N VAL A 337 5.62 -7.43 28.86
CA VAL A 337 5.72 -8.80 28.35
C VAL A 337 6.77 -8.80 27.24
N THR A 338 7.83 -9.57 27.44
CA THR A 338 8.96 -9.66 26.50
C THR A 338 9.34 -11.10 26.17
N GLY A 339 10.11 -11.29 25.12
CA GLY A 339 10.77 -12.55 24.79
C GLY A 339 12.07 -12.75 25.57
N THR A 340 13.11 -13.15 24.85
CA THR A 340 14.45 -13.40 25.43
C THR A 340 15.33 -12.16 25.47
N ASP A 341 15.08 -11.16 24.62
CA ASP A 341 15.79 -9.87 24.65
C ASP A 341 15.25 -9.00 25.80
N GLN A 342 15.99 -8.98 26.90
CA GLN A 342 15.67 -8.19 28.08
C GLN A 342 16.35 -6.81 28.08
N SER A 343 17.34 -6.56 27.23
CA SER A 343 18.10 -5.30 27.23
C SER A 343 17.19 -4.12 26.92
N ARG A 344 16.41 -4.25 25.83
CA ARG A 344 15.43 -3.23 25.41
C ARG A 344 14.32 -3.07 26.44
N THR A 345 13.82 -4.18 26.97
CA THR A 345 12.78 -4.21 28.01
C THR A 345 13.21 -3.49 29.29
N ASN A 346 14.45 -3.73 29.74
CA ASN A 346 15.00 -3.08 30.93
C ASN A 346 15.20 -1.58 30.72
N SER A 347 15.65 -1.16 29.53
CA SER A 347 15.72 0.26 29.18
C SER A 347 14.34 0.91 29.21
N LEU A 348 13.33 0.29 28.59
CA LEU A 348 11.95 0.80 28.58
C LEU A 348 11.35 0.87 29.99
N LYS A 349 11.61 -0.13 30.84
CA LYS A 349 11.23 -0.12 32.26
C LYS A 349 11.83 1.08 32.99
N SER A 350 13.13 1.30 32.85
CA SER A 350 13.81 2.45 33.45
C SER A 350 13.21 3.78 32.97
N THR A 351 12.89 3.89 31.67
CA THR A 351 12.22 5.07 31.14
C THR A 351 10.84 5.27 31.76
N PHE A 352 9.98 4.25 31.85
CA PHE A 352 8.67 4.40 32.48
C PHE A 352 8.75 4.82 33.95
N LEU A 353 9.67 4.24 34.73
CA LEU A 353 9.92 4.65 36.11
C LEU A 353 10.38 6.12 36.18
N ALA A 354 11.31 6.52 35.30
CA ALA A 354 11.78 7.90 35.21
C ALA A 354 10.68 8.90 34.78
N LYS A 355 9.66 8.44 34.05
CA LYS A 355 8.48 9.24 33.70
C LYS A 355 7.36 9.22 34.75
N GLY A 356 7.59 8.60 35.90
CA GLY A 356 6.70 8.66 37.06
C GLY A 356 5.79 7.44 37.25
N ALA A 357 6.03 6.31 36.58
CA ALA A 357 5.27 5.09 36.83
C ALA A 357 5.54 4.56 38.25
N ALA A 358 4.49 4.32 39.03
CA ALA A 358 4.65 3.81 40.40
C ALA A 358 5.16 2.37 40.45
N LYS A 359 4.78 1.54 39.48
CA LYS A 359 5.15 0.13 39.41
C LYS A 359 5.31 -0.34 37.97
N VAL A 360 6.46 -0.96 37.66
CA VAL A 360 6.75 -1.56 36.36
C VAL A 360 7.39 -2.94 36.56
N ASP A 361 6.64 -3.98 36.21
CA ASP A 361 7.07 -5.37 36.29
C ASP A 361 7.35 -5.94 34.91
N ILE A 362 8.20 -6.96 34.82
CA ILE A 362 8.55 -7.64 33.57
C ILE A 362 8.25 -9.12 33.73
N ILE A 363 7.64 -9.72 32.70
CA ILE A 363 7.55 -11.18 32.55
C ILE A 363 8.04 -11.60 31.18
N GLN A 364 8.51 -12.85 31.08
CA GLN A 364 8.78 -13.48 29.80
C GLN A 364 7.54 -14.22 29.28
N GLY A 365 7.11 -13.86 28.07
CA GLY A 365 5.97 -14.47 27.38
C GLY A 365 6.33 -15.79 26.70
N LEU A 366 6.85 -16.77 27.46
CA LEU A 366 7.30 -18.07 26.95
C LEU A 366 6.52 -19.22 27.60
N THR A 367 6.28 -20.30 26.86
CA THR A 367 5.51 -21.47 27.32
C THR A 367 6.08 -22.14 28.58
N ALA A 368 7.40 -22.03 28.81
CA ALA A 368 8.05 -22.48 30.03
C ALA A 368 7.48 -21.82 31.30
N TYR A 369 6.87 -20.63 31.18
CA TYR A 369 6.27 -19.88 32.29
C TYR A 369 4.75 -19.93 32.32
N SER A 370 4.11 -20.81 31.54
CA SER A 370 2.65 -20.92 31.47
C SER A 370 1.99 -21.30 32.79
N SER A 371 2.70 -21.94 33.71
CA SER A 371 2.20 -22.33 35.05
C SER A 371 2.90 -21.60 36.21
N ASN A 372 3.67 -20.54 35.93
CA ASN A 372 4.42 -19.81 36.96
C ASN A 372 3.48 -18.94 37.82
N THR A 373 3.49 -19.13 39.14
CA THR A 373 2.58 -18.43 40.07
C THR A 373 2.84 -16.93 40.18
N ASP A 374 4.11 -16.51 40.08
CA ASP A 374 4.47 -15.09 40.16
C ASP A 374 4.00 -14.34 38.90
N HIS A 375 4.18 -14.95 37.72
CA HIS A 375 3.64 -14.42 36.47
C HIS A 375 2.11 -14.29 36.55
N GLN A 376 1.43 -15.29 37.12
CA GLN A 376 -0.03 -15.23 37.31
C GLN A 376 -0.44 -14.02 38.15
N ALA A 377 0.24 -13.80 39.28
CA ALA A 377 -0.02 -12.67 40.17
C ALA A 377 0.24 -11.32 39.49
N LEU A 378 1.34 -11.20 38.75
CA LEU A 378 1.69 -10.00 37.99
C LEU A 378 0.68 -9.70 36.87
N ILE A 379 0.28 -10.73 36.12
CA ILE A 379 -0.76 -10.60 35.08
C ILE A 379 -2.06 -10.15 35.71
N ASN A 380 -2.48 -10.70 36.84
CA ASN A 380 -3.71 -10.30 37.54
C ASN A 380 -3.64 -8.86 38.07
N ALA A 381 -2.50 -8.42 38.58
CA ALA A 381 -2.31 -7.07 39.11
C ALA A 381 -2.23 -5.97 38.04
N ALA A 382 -1.76 -6.31 36.82
CA ALA A 382 -1.54 -5.33 35.75
C ALA A 382 -2.78 -4.51 35.40
N LYS A 383 -2.62 -3.20 35.19
CA LYS A 383 -3.67 -2.33 34.63
C LYS A 383 -3.30 -1.82 33.25
N LYS A 384 -2.00 -1.75 32.96
CA LYS A 384 -1.44 -1.46 31.64
C LYS A 384 -0.53 -2.62 31.22
N ILE A 385 -0.66 -3.07 29.97
CA ILE A 385 0.15 -4.17 29.43
C ILE A 385 0.99 -3.66 28.26
N VAL A 386 2.29 -3.93 28.28
CA VAL A 386 3.20 -3.52 27.20
C VAL A 386 3.77 -4.76 26.54
N LEU A 387 3.72 -4.85 25.21
CA LEU A 387 4.36 -5.92 24.44
C LEU A 387 5.53 -5.34 23.65
N VAL A 388 6.73 -5.85 23.90
CA VAL A 388 7.98 -5.40 23.28
C VAL A 388 8.96 -6.56 23.15
N SER A 389 9.76 -6.58 22.07
CA SER A 389 10.83 -7.58 21.88
C SER A 389 10.39 -9.05 21.95
N ASN A 390 9.13 -9.33 21.58
CA ASN A 390 8.65 -10.70 21.48
C ASN A 390 8.85 -11.25 20.06
N ASP A 391 9.39 -12.46 19.97
CA ASP A 391 9.24 -13.28 18.76
C ASP A 391 7.78 -13.72 18.60
N ARG A 392 7.31 -13.75 17.35
CA ARG A 392 5.93 -14.07 17.03
C ARG A 392 5.58 -15.52 17.38
N VAL A 393 6.45 -16.49 17.05
CA VAL A 393 6.17 -17.91 17.28
C VAL A 393 6.13 -18.19 18.78
N ALA A 394 7.12 -17.71 19.52
CA ALA A 394 7.22 -17.91 20.96
C ALA A 394 6.05 -17.27 21.72
N LEU A 395 5.73 -16.00 21.42
CA LEU A 395 4.63 -15.29 22.07
C LEU A 395 3.27 -15.92 21.76
N PHE A 396 2.99 -16.27 20.50
CA PHE A 396 1.69 -16.86 20.17
C PHE A 396 1.55 -18.27 20.74
N SER A 397 2.63 -19.04 20.81
CA SER A 397 2.64 -20.33 21.52
C SER A 397 2.33 -20.14 23.00
N TYR A 398 2.91 -19.12 23.64
CA TYR A 398 2.57 -18.76 25.02
C TYR A 398 1.11 -18.33 25.14
N LEU A 399 0.63 -17.36 24.37
CA LEU A 399 -0.74 -16.84 24.45
C LEU A 399 -1.82 -17.91 24.21
N ASN A 400 -1.50 -18.99 23.48
CA ASN A 400 -2.39 -20.12 23.23
C ASN A 400 -2.20 -21.28 24.22
N ALA A 401 -1.18 -21.24 25.08
CA ALA A 401 -0.98 -22.23 26.12
C ALA A 401 -1.96 -22.01 27.28
N VAL A 402 -2.39 -23.12 27.88
CA VAL A 402 -3.19 -23.13 29.11
C VAL A 402 -2.41 -22.45 30.25
N GLY A 403 -3.10 -21.70 31.10
CA GLY A 403 -2.51 -21.00 32.24
C GLY A 403 -2.27 -19.51 31.95
N ASN A 404 -1.07 -19.02 32.27
CA ASN A 404 -0.71 -17.60 32.23
C ASN A 404 -0.80 -16.98 30.83
N GLY A 405 -0.51 -17.76 29.79
CA GLY A 405 -0.65 -17.32 28.40
C GLY A 405 -2.09 -16.99 28.01
N GLN A 406 -3.00 -17.94 28.25
CA GLN A 406 -4.43 -17.72 28.07
C GLN A 406 -4.97 -16.61 28.97
N LEU A 407 -4.48 -16.51 30.22
CA LEU A 407 -4.85 -15.43 31.15
C LEU A 407 -4.47 -14.06 30.59
N LEU A 408 -3.23 -13.91 30.09
CA LEU A 408 -2.76 -12.67 29.46
C LEU A 408 -3.58 -12.33 28.22
N LYS A 409 -3.85 -13.32 27.35
CA LYS A 409 -4.67 -13.15 26.15
C LYS A 409 -6.08 -12.67 26.48
N ASN A 410 -6.70 -13.22 27.52
CA ASN A 410 -8.01 -12.80 28.00
C ASN A 410 -7.95 -11.36 28.55
N LYS A 411 -6.88 -11.03 29.29
CA LYS A 411 -6.71 -9.70 29.87
C LYS A 411 -6.51 -8.61 28.82
N LEU A 412 -5.80 -8.90 27.73
CA LEU A 412 -5.65 -8.00 26.58
C LEU A 412 -6.98 -7.74 25.84
N LYS A 413 -7.95 -8.65 25.96
CA LYS A 413 -9.29 -8.53 25.33
C LYS A 413 -10.36 -8.05 26.29
N ALA A 414 -10.03 -7.87 27.57
CA ALA A 414 -10.97 -7.43 28.57
C ALA A 414 -11.44 -6.00 28.29
N SER A 415 -12.70 -5.71 28.60
CA SER A 415 -13.22 -4.35 28.51
C SER A 415 -12.34 -3.38 29.30
N GLU A 416 -12.09 -2.22 28.72
CA GLU A 416 -11.25 -1.13 29.21
C GLU A 416 -9.76 -1.49 29.39
N SER A 417 -9.31 -2.61 28.83
CA SER A 417 -7.88 -2.94 28.85
C SER A 417 -7.07 -1.87 28.13
N ILE A 418 -5.95 -1.48 28.74
CA ILE A 418 -4.96 -0.57 28.16
C ILE A 418 -3.73 -1.38 27.78
N SER A 419 -3.39 -1.37 26.49
CA SER A 419 -2.22 -2.06 25.98
C SER A 419 -1.34 -1.14 25.14
N PHE A 420 -0.04 -1.39 25.14
CA PHE A 420 0.93 -0.70 24.29
C PHE A 420 1.81 -1.72 23.58
N PHE A 421 1.73 -1.73 22.25
CA PHE A 421 2.58 -2.54 21.40
C PHE A 421 3.71 -1.66 20.84
N VAL A 422 4.94 -2.12 21.04
CA VAL A 422 6.15 -1.36 20.72
C VAL A 422 6.84 -1.99 19.52
N GLY A 423 7.19 -1.16 18.53
CA GLY A 423 8.01 -1.57 17.40
C GLY A 423 7.41 -2.71 16.58
N ASP A 424 8.20 -3.72 16.26
CA ASP A 424 7.75 -4.93 15.54
C ASP A 424 6.44 -5.52 16.12
N ASN A 425 6.29 -5.52 17.45
CA ASN A 425 5.14 -6.14 18.11
C ASN A 425 3.82 -5.39 17.82
N THR A 426 3.86 -4.14 17.35
CA THR A 426 2.68 -3.37 16.90
C THR A 426 1.81 -4.14 15.90
N ARG A 427 2.40 -4.95 15.02
CA ARG A 427 1.63 -5.76 14.07
C ARG A 427 0.74 -6.82 14.73
N PHE A 428 1.08 -7.27 15.94
CA PHE A 428 0.35 -8.33 16.63
C PHE A 428 -1.02 -7.87 17.13
N ALA A 429 -1.25 -6.57 17.30
CA ALA A 429 -2.54 -6.03 17.71
C ALA A 429 -3.64 -6.22 16.65
N GLY A 430 -3.26 -6.28 15.37
CA GLY A 430 -4.17 -6.45 14.25
C GLY A 430 -4.87 -7.81 14.20
N ALA A 431 -5.84 -7.92 13.30
CA ALA A 431 -6.50 -9.17 12.95
C ALA A 431 -5.56 -10.11 12.18
N SER A 432 -4.70 -9.55 11.34
CA SER A 432 -3.78 -10.29 10.49
C SER A 432 -2.40 -9.62 10.48
N ILE A 433 -1.37 -10.44 10.34
CA ILE A 433 0.05 -10.09 10.39
C ILE A 433 0.72 -10.45 9.07
N VAL A 434 1.63 -9.60 8.60
CA VAL A 434 2.70 -9.97 7.66
C VAL A 434 3.91 -10.40 8.48
N ASN A 435 4.31 -11.66 8.37
CA ASN A 435 5.32 -12.27 9.24
C ASN A 435 6.73 -11.76 8.95
N ASN A 436 7.08 -11.74 7.68
CA ASN A 436 8.44 -11.53 7.17
C ASN A 436 8.55 -10.18 6.43
N TYR A 437 7.84 -9.15 6.90
CA TYR A 437 7.86 -7.84 6.25
C TYR A 437 9.24 -7.16 6.29
N THR A 438 10.16 -7.63 7.14
CA THR A 438 11.56 -7.18 7.21
C THR A 438 12.54 -8.05 6.39
N THR A 439 12.06 -9.13 5.75
CA THR A 439 12.88 -10.00 4.91
C THR A 439 13.10 -9.35 3.55
N SER A 440 14.36 -9.17 3.14
CA SER A 440 14.69 -8.48 1.90
C SER A 440 13.97 -9.11 0.69
N GLY A 441 13.26 -8.27 -0.08
CA GLY A 441 12.59 -8.67 -1.31
C GLY A 441 11.41 -9.64 -1.16
N ALA A 442 10.87 -9.87 0.04
CA ALA A 442 9.82 -10.87 0.24
C ALA A 442 8.58 -10.61 -0.65
N SER A 443 8.06 -9.38 -0.71
CA SER A 443 6.97 -9.02 -1.65
C SER A 443 7.40 -9.14 -3.11
N TYR A 444 8.60 -8.66 -3.42
CA TYR A 444 9.16 -8.65 -4.78
C TYR A 444 9.23 -10.07 -5.38
N ASN A 445 9.53 -11.04 -4.52
CA ASN A 445 9.66 -12.44 -4.90
C ASN A 445 8.39 -13.27 -4.69
N GLY A 446 7.27 -12.67 -4.24
CA GLY A 446 6.02 -13.42 -3.98
C GLY A 446 6.04 -14.25 -2.68
N GLN A 447 6.95 -13.95 -1.77
CA GLN A 447 7.29 -14.72 -0.57
C GLN A 447 6.76 -14.12 0.74
N LEU A 448 5.85 -13.14 0.70
CA LEU A 448 5.22 -12.67 1.94
C LEU A 448 4.48 -13.80 2.63
N GLU A 449 4.81 -13.97 3.90
CA GLU A 449 4.16 -14.90 4.80
C GLU A 449 3.21 -14.15 5.71
N PHE A 450 2.14 -14.83 6.12
CA PHE A 450 1.09 -14.17 6.87
C PHE A 450 0.56 -15.07 7.97
N SER A 451 -0.08 -14.44 8.95
CA SER A 451 -0.81 -15.17 9.99
C SER A 451 -1.88 -14.35 10.63
N ILE A 452 -2.63 -14.98 11.53
CA ILE A 452 -3.62 -14.31 12.38
C ILE A 452 -2.88 -13.58 13.51
N GLY A 453 -3.32 -12.35 13.80
CA GLY A 453 -2.86 -11.58 14.95
C GLY A 453 -3.63 -11.89 16.23
N ILE A 454 -3.38 -11.14 17.30
CA ILE A 454 -4.13 -11.28 18.55
C ILE A 454 -5.60 -10.93 18.31
N GLY A 455 -5.87 -10.07 17.32
CA GLY A 455 -7.21 -9.66 16.93
C GLY A 455 -7.85 -8.69 17.91
N LEU A 456 -7.06 -7.78 18.50
CA LEU A 456 -7.58 -6.68 19.29
C LEU A 456 -8.31 -5.67 18.38
N LEU A 457 -7.72 -5.43 17.21
CA LEU A 457 -8.25 -4.58 16.14
C LEU A 457 -8.77 -5.47 15.00
N GLU A 458 -9.99 -6.00 15.18
CA GLU A 458 -10.56 -7.15 14.45
C GLU A 458 -10.73 -7.01 12.92
N ASN A 459 -10.66 -5.80 12.39
CA ASN A 459 -10.73 -5.54 10.94
C ASN A 459 -9.55 -4.70 10.42
N THR A 460 -8.43 -4.74 11.16
CA THR A 460 -7.24 -3.92 10.89
C THR A 460 -6.00 -4.79 10.74
N CYS A 461 -5.17 -4.51 9.74
CA CYS A 461 -3.77 -4.93 9.71
C CYS A 461 -2.83 -3.73 9.94
N ILE A 462 -1.64 -3.99 10.48
CA ILE A 462 -0.68 -2.95 10.84
C ILE A 462 0.71 -3.42 10.44
N ILE A 463 1.47 -2.56 9.76
CA ILE A 463 2.90 -2.75 9.53
C ILE A 463 3.66 -1.61 10.24
N PRO A 464 4.38 -1.91 11.33
CA PRO A 464 5.26 -0.96 11.99
C PRO A 464 6.60 -0.86 11.27
N ASN A 465 7.47 0.05 11.73
CA ASN A 465 8.81 0.17 11.18
C ASN A 465 8.78 0.36 9.64
N ALA A 466 7.72 0.95 9.09
CA ALA A 466 7.63 1.20 7.66
C ALA A 466 8.71 2.22 7.25
N PHE A 467 9.26 2.15 6.05
CA PHE A 467 10.24 3.14 5.56
C PHE A 467 11.55 3.28 6.38
N ILE A 468 11.90 2.33 7.27
CA ILE A 468 13.16 2.44 8.04
C ILE A 468 14.39 1.87 7.32
N ASN A 469 14.20 0.91 6.40
CA ASN A 469 15.28 0.31 5.62
C ASN A 469 14.78 -0.03 4.21
N SER A 470 15.53 0.43 3.22
CA SER A 470 15.17 0.32 1.80
C SER A 470 15.08 -1.12 1.29
N GLN A 471 15.73 -2.08 1.93
CA GLN A 471 15.70 -3.49 1.52
C GLN A 471 14.31 -4.15 1.61
N TYR A 472 13.39 -3.56 2.36
CA TYR A 472 12.04 -4.08 2.57
C TYR A 472 10.94 -3.01 2.53
N TYR A 473 11.21 -1.88 1.86
CA TYR A 473 10.18 -0.86 1.60
C TYR A 473 8.96 -1.44 0.90
N GLU A 474 9.19 -2.24 -0.14
CA GLU A 474 8.10 -2.89 -0.88
C GLU A 474 7.20 -3.72 0.02
N ASN A 475 7.78 -4.60 0.84
CA ASN A 475 7.03 -5.45 1.75
C ASN A 475 6.06 -4.66 2.63
N SER A 476 6.48 -3.47 3.07
CA SER A 476 5.67 -2.61 3.91
C SER A 476 4.52 -1.98 3.11
N VAL A 477 4.82 -1.37 1.97
CA VAL A 477 3.81 -0.64 1.19
C VAL A 477 2.81 -1.56 0.49
N THR A 478 3.25 -2.72 0.02
CA THR A 478 2.38 -3.70 -0.68
C THR A 478 1.71 -4.65 0.31
N GLY A 479 2.41 -5.05 1.38
CA GLY A 479 1.91 -6.02 2.34
C GLY A 479 0.63 -5.58 3.03
N VAL A 480 0.49 -4.29 3.34
CA VAL A 480 -0.73 -3.76 3.96
C VAL A 480 -1.95 -3.89 3.03
N THR A 481 -1.84 -3.46 1.78
CA THR A 481 -2.97 -3.52 0.83
C THR A 481 -3.25 -4.94 0.35
N TYR A 482 -2.19 -5.74 0.17
CA TYR A 482 -2.32 -7.17 -0.14
C TYR A 482 -3.11 -7.90 0.94
N LEU A 483 -2.73 -7.70 2.21
CA LEU A 483 -3.38 -8.33 3.35
C LEU A 483 -4.81 -7.82 3.55
N MET A 484 -5.06 -6.52 3.29
CA MET A 484 -6.41 -5.96 3.33
C MET A 484 -7.36 -6.64 2.36
N LEU A 485 -6.95 -6.87 1.11
CA LEU A 485 -7.79 -7.59 0.15
C LEU A 485 -7.92 -9.06 0.53
N ARG A 486 -6.80 -9.71 0.90
CA ARG A 486 -6.76 -11.15 1.16
C ARG A 486 -7.67 -11.56 2.29
N ASP A 487 -7.60 -10.84 3.39
CA ASP A 487 -8.39 -11.11 4.58
C ASP A 487 -9.65 -10.24 4.66
N LYS A 488 -9.96 -9.49 3.59
CA LYS A 488 -11.13 -8.60 3.49
C LYS A 488 -11.22 -7.69 4.72
N LEU A 489 -10.11 -7.06 5.06
CA LEU A 489 -10.01 -6.12 6.17
C LEU A 489 -10.50 -4.74 5.73
N LYS A 490 -11.09 -4.02 6.67
CA LYS A 490 -11.58 -2.66 6.43
C LYS A 490 -10.46 -1.64 6.50
N ASN A 491 -9.54 -1.82 7.44
CA ASN A 491 -8.51 -0.83 7.76
C ASN A 491 -7.11 -1.41 7.58
N GLY A 492 -6.19 -0.56 7.16
CA GLY A 492 -4.75 -0.85 7.13
C GLY A 492 -3.97 0.31 7.69
N LEU A 493 -2.87 0.03 8.39
CA LEU A 493 -2.00 1.05 8.98
C LEU A 493 -0.55 0.81 8.59
N LEU A 494 0.13 1.86 8.14
CA LEU A 494 1.59 1.95 8.19
C LEU A 494 1.98 2.96 9.27
N ILE A 495 2.83 2.52 10.19
CA ILE A 495 3.34 3.36 11.27
C ILE A 495 4.88 3.27 11.28
N THR A 496 5.55 4.41 11.47
CA THR A 496 7.00 4.50 11.34
C THR A 496 7.61 5.52 12.28
N GLY A 497 8.92 5.39 12.54
CA GLY A 497 9.72 6.37 13.26
C GLY A 497 9.09 6.71 14.61
N SER A 498 9.10 7.98 14.96
CA SER A 498 8.57 8.46 16.23
C SER A 498 7.05 8.57 16.31
N THR A 499 6.29 8.11 15.29
CA THR A 499 4.82 8.11 15.37
C THR A 499 4.35 7.26 16.55
N PHE A 500 3.54 7.87 17.40
CA PHE A 500 2.86 7.23 18.50
C PHE A 500 1.36 7.45 18.32
N ALA A 501 0.63 6.36 18.08
CA ALA A 501 -0.79 6.40 17.77
C ALA A 501 -1.58 5.59 18.79
N CYS A 502 -2.88 5.84 18.87
CA CYS A 502 -3.78 4.99 19.64
C CYS A 502 -5.07 4.68 18.88
N TYR A 503 -5.59 3.48 19.14
CA TYR A 503 -7.01 3.18 19.03
C TYR A 503 -7.66 3.42 20.39
N THR A 504 -8.80 4.12 20.40
CA THR A 504 -9.63 4.28 21.59
C THR A 504 -11.09 4.57 21.21
N PHE A 505 -11.93 4.78 22.22
CA PHE A 505 -13.34 5.15 22.07
C PHE A 505 -13.65 6.38 22.93
N ASP A 506 -14.64 7.18 22.52
CA ASP A 506 -15.11 8.33 23.30
C ASP A 506 -16.38 8.01 24.11
N SER A 507 -16.81 8.98 24.92
CA SER A 507 -18.05 8.90 25.71
C SER A 507 -19.31 8.76 24.85
N GLN A 508 -19.23 9.11 23.57
CA GLN A 508 -20.29 8.95 22.58
C GLN A 508 -20.25 7.58 21.88
N ARG A 509 -19.40 6.66 22.35
CA ARG A 509 -19.23 5.29 21.82
C ARG A 509 -18.70 5.24 20.39
N ARG A 510 -18.03 6.30 19.95
CA ARG A 510 -17.33 6.30 18.66
C ARG A 510 -15.93 5.75 18.88
N SER A 511 -15.53 4.74 18.11
CA SER A 511 -14.15 4.28 18.08
C SER A 511 -13.36 5.03 17.01
N PHE A 512 -12.08 5.29 17.29
CA PHE A 512 -11.23 6.03 16.37
C PHE A 512 -9.75 5.67 16.54
N PHE A 513 -9.01 5.81 15.44
CA PHE A 513 -7.55 5.98 15.52
C PHE A 513 -7.22 7.45 15.70
N LYS A 514 -6.18 7.72 16.49
CA LYS A 514 -5.59 9.04 16.66
C LYS A 514 -4.07 8.96 16.53
N ASN A 515 -3.48 9.84 15.74
CA ASN A 515 -2.04 10.08 15.82
C ASN A 515 -1.80 11.07 16.98
N LEU A 516 -1.11 10.64 18.04
CA LEU A 516 -0.97 11.41 19.26
C LEU A 516 0.23 12.36 19.20
N LEU A 517 1.36 11.88 18.68
CA LEU A 517 2.63 12.60 18.60
C LEU A 517 3.60 11.89 17.65
N GLY A 518 4.69 12.56 17.29
CA GLY A 518 5.75 12.05 16.42
C GLY A 518 6.04 12.96 15.24
N GLY A 519 7.14 12.68 14.54
CA GLY A 519 7.58 13.45 13.36
C GLY A 519 7.06 12.91 12.03
N TYR A 520 6.38 11.75 12.05
CA TYR A 520 5.86 11.08 10.86
C TYR A 520 4.33 10.94 10.96
N PRO A 521 3.63 10.98 9.81
CA PRO A 521 2.19 10.78 9.81
C PRO A 521 1.85 9.31 10.04
N LEU A 522 0.71 9.06 10.69
CA LEU A 522 0.09 7.75 10.63
C LEU A 522 -0.58 7.59 9.26
N ILE A 523 -0.14 6.60 8.49
CA ILE A 523 -0.69 6.34 7.15
C ILE A 523 -1.82 5.36 7.30
N PHE A 524 -3.03 5.81 6.98
CA PHE A 524 -4.26 5.08 7.16
C PHE A 524 -4.88 4.71 5.82
N PHE A 525 -5.26 3.45 5.69
CA PHE A 525 -6.00 2.92 4.55
C PHE A 525 -7.39 2.49 4.97
N ARG A 526 -8.38 2.70 4.09
CA ARG A 526 -9.74 2.21 4.27
C ARG A 526 -10.30 1.60 2.99
N ASN A 527 -10.66 0.32 3.10
CA ASN A 527 -11.47 -0.38 2.12
C ASN A 527 -12.95 -0.26 2.52
N SER A 528 -13.76 0.39 1.69
CA SER A 528 -15.22 0.49 1.88
C SER A 528 -15.99 -0.50 0.99
N GLY A 529 -15.29 -1.45 0.37
CA GLY A 529 -15.76 -2.26 -0.75
C GLY A 529 -15.12 -1.78 -2.04
N THR A 530 -14.52 -2.70 -2.79
CA THR A 530 -13.78 -2.40 -4.02
C THR A 530 -13.77 -3.62 -4.93
N LYS A 531 -13.60 -3.45 -6.23
CA LYS A 531 -13.18 -4.57 -7.10
C LYS A 531 -11.67 -4.59 -7.21
N GLY A 532 -11.09 -5.76 -7.36
CA GLY A 532 -9.65 -5.90 -7.42
C GLY A 532 -9.17 -7.25 -7.91
N ALA A 533 -7.86 -7.45 -7.84
CA ALA A 533 -7.16 -8.69 -8.11
C ALA A 533 -5.76 -8.65 -7.46
N TYR A 534 -4.98 -9.71 -7.68
CA TYR A 534 -3.56 -9.74 -7.34
C TYR A 534 -2.72 -9.77 -8.60
N ALA A 535 -1.50 -9.25 -8.51
CA ALA A 535 -0.53 -9.41 -9.58
C ALA A 535 -0.38 -10.90 -9.92
N ASN A 536 -0.40 -11.21 -11.21
CA ASN A 536 -0.27 -12.58 -11.74
C ASN A 536 1.05 -12.79 -12.48
N GLN A 537 1.95 -11.81 -12.41
CA GLN A 537 3.26 -11.79 -13.05
C GLN A 537 4.30 -11.33 -12.04
N GLY A 538 5.54 -11.71 -12.27
CA GLY A 538 6.67 -11.27 -11.48
C GLY A 538 7.90 -11.03 -12.33
N PRO A 539 8.93 -10.42 -11.74
CA PRO A 539 10.23 -10.23 -12.40
C PRO A 539 10.91 -11.57 -12.72
N TYR A 540 10.51 -12.64 -12.03
CA TYR A 540 10.98 -14.02 -12.18
C TYR A 540 9.79 -14.99 -12.31
N SER A 541 9.88 -16.20 -11.76
CA SER A 541 8.86 -17.25 -11.88
C SER A 541 7.62 -17.08 -10.99
N GLN A 542 7.70 -16.30 -9.91
CA GLN A 542 6.60 -16.10 -8.96
C GLN A 542 6.02 -14.69 -9.08
N SER A 543 4.71 -14.57 -8.93
CA SER A 543 4.05 -13.26 -8.93
C SER A 543 4.38 -12.46 -7.69
N ARG A 544 4.55 -11.14 -7.82
CA ARG A 544 4.77 -10.23 -6.70
C ARG A 544 3.57 -10.23 -5.75
N ASN A 545 3.78 -9.99 -4.46
CA ASN A 545 2.68 -9.79 -3.51
C ASN A 545 2.09 -8.37 -3.62
N ILE A 546 1.52 -8.03 -4.77
CA ILE A 546 0.87 -6.74 -5.05
C ILE A 546 -0.64 -6.95 -5.24
N ALA A 547 -1.43 -6.10 -4.59
CA ALA A 547 -2.87 -6.02 -4.76
C ALA A 547 -3.25 -4.85 -5.68
N GLY A 548 -4.15 -5.13 -6.62
CA GLY A 548 -4.81 -4.14 -7.46
C GLY A 548 -6.24 -3.93 -7.04
N PHE A 549 -6.73 -2.69 -7.12
CA PHE A 549 -8.09 -2.32 -6.75
C PHE A 549 -8.56 -1.05 -7.44
N GLU A 550 -9.87 -0.96 -7.70
CA GLU A 550 -10.51 0.25 -8.27
C GLU A 550 -10.38 1.44 -7.32
N GLN A 551 -10.57 1.21 -6.02
CA GLN A 551 -10.49 2.26 -5.02
C GLN A 551 -10.24 1.73 -3.61
N VAL A 552 -9.27 2.33 -2.91
CA VAL A 552 -9.07 2.30 -1.46
C VAL A 552 -8.81 3.74 -1.03
N MET A 553 -9.36 4.17 0.10
CA MET A 553 -9.04 5.50 0.66
C MET A 553 -7.69 5.43 1.37
N LEU A 554 -6.83 6.42 1.10
CA LEU A 554 -5.55 6.66 1.75
C LEU A 554 -5.59 8.02 2.45
N ARG A 555 -5.09 8.10 3.69
CA ARG A 555 -4.95 9.36 4.42
C ARG A 555 -3.67 9.41 5.23
N PHE A 556 -3.02 10.57 5.22
CA PHE A 556 -1.85 10.88 6.05
C PHE A 556 -2.31 11.73 7.24
N LEU A 557 -2.31 11.12 8.43
CA LEU A 557 -2.79 11.74 9.67
C LEU A 557 -1.63 12.37 10.41
N GLY A 558 -1.64 13.69 10.54
CA GLY A 558 -0.69 14.41 11.37
C GLY A 558 -1.03 14.33 12.86
N THR A 559 -0.22 14.98 13.69
CA THR A 559 -0.42 15.04 15.14
C THR A 559 -1.81 15.59 15.47
N ALA A 560 -2.49 14.93 16.41
CA ALA A 560 -3.86 15.17 16.84
C ALA A 560 -4.97 14.81 15.84
N ASP A 561 -4.66 14.44 14.59
CA ASP A 561 -5.67 14.00 13.64
C ASP A 561 -6.31 12.68 14.07
N THR A 562 -7.59 12.54 13.75
CA THR A 562 -8.39 11.34 14.06
C THR A 562 -9.09 10.78 12.83
N VAL A 563 -9.36 9.47 12.90
CA VAL A 563 -10.21 8.76 11.96
C VAL A 563 -11.20 7.90 12.72
N VAL A 564 -12.49 8.20 12.57
CA VAL A 564 -13.59 7.42 13.17
C VAL A 564 -13.74 6.08 12.44
N LEU A 565 -13.90 5.00 13.19
CA LEU A 565 -13.93 3.60 12.73
C LEU A 565 -15.30 2.94 12.91
N GLY A 566 -16.08 3.39 13.88
CA GLY A 566 -17.43 2.91 14.17
C GLY A 566 -18.13 3.86 15.13
N ASN A 567 -19.46 3.82 15.15
CA ASN A 567 -20.27 4.75 15.96
C ASN A 567 -20.95 4.08 17.17
N ASN A 568 -20.87 2.75 17.28
CA ASN A 568 -21.64 1.98 18.24
C ASN A 568 -20.78 0.95 18.98
N VAL A 569 -19.71 1.38 19.65
CA VAL A 569 -18.97 0.48 20.56
C VAL A 569 -19.95 -0.04 21.63
N PRO A 570 -20.18 -1.37 21.73
CA PRO A 570 -21.17 -1.95 22.64
C PRO A 570 -20.92 -1.62 24.11
N THR A 571 -22.00 -1.51 24.89
CA THR A 571 -21.95 -1.28 26.34
C THR A 571 -21.54 -2.50 27.15
N TYR A 572 -21.56 -3.69 26.53
CA TYR A 572 -21.14 -4.96 27.11
C TYR A 572 -20.35 -5.74 26.05
N THR A 573 -19.21 -6.30 26.44
CA THR A 573 -18.45 -7.24 25.58
C THR A 573 -19.23 -8.56 25.56
N PRO A 574 -19.84 -9.00 24.45
CA PRO A 574 -20.53 -10.28 24.46
C PRO A 574 -19.50 -11.38 24.71
N GLU A 575 -19.66 -12.15 25.79
CA GLU A 575 -19.08 -13.48 25.83
C GLU A 575 -19.63 -14.25 24.61
N ASN A 576 -18.72 -14.71 23.74
CA ASN A 576 -18.99 -15.78 22.78
C ASN A 576 -20.00 -15.53 21.65
N GLN A 577 -19.92 -14.43 20.87
CA GLN A 577 -20.72 -14.31 19.62
C GLN A 577 -19.94 -14.28 18.29
N ASN A 578 -18.61 -14.39 18.29
CA ASN A 578 -17.82 -14.45 17.04
C ASN A 578 -17.22 -15.83 16.73
N LEU A 579 -17.86 -16.91 17.17
CA LEU A 579 -17.39 -18.27 16.88
C LEU A 579 -17.56 -18.65 15.40
N GLY A 580 -18.50 -18.04 14.68
CA GLY A 580 -18.81 -18.32 13.27
C GLY A 580 -17.70 -18.05 12.23
N LYS A 581 -16.63 -17.32 12.58
CA LYS A 581 -15.58 -16.84 11.64
C LYS A 581 -14.18 -17.41 11.89
N LEU A 582 -14.03 -18.41 12.77
CA LEU A 582 -12.71 -18.85 13.25
C LEU A 582 -12.01 -19.88 12.35
N ILE A 583 -12.55 -20.19 11.17
CA ILE A 583 -12.01 -21.22 10.28
C ILE A 583 -11.87 -20.72 8.85
N LYS A 584 -10.67 -20.80 8.31
CA LYS A 584 -10.39 -20.55 6.89
C LYS A 584 -10.13 -21.87 6.19
N VAL A 585 -10.79 -22.09 5.05
CA VAL A 585 -10.69 -23.29 4.23
C VAL A 585 -10.24 -22.87 2.83
N TYR A 586 -9.02 -23.22 2.42
CA TYR A 586 -8.47 -22.84 1.12
C TYR A 586 -7.46 -23.87 0.56
N PRO A 587 -7.32 -24.03 -0.78
CA PRO A 587 -8.15 -23.41 -1.79
C PRO A 587 -9.59 -23.97 -1.75
N ASN A 588 -10.55 -23.17 -2.19
CA ASN A 588 -11.93 -23.60 -2.39
C ASN A 588 -12.48 -22.84 -3.61
N PRO A 589 -12.58 -23.46 -4.79
CA PRO A 589 -12.55 -24.92 -5.04
C PRO A 589 -11.19 -25.59 -4.78
N ALA A 590 -11.21 -26.86 -4.39
CA ALA A 590 -10.04 -27.66 -4.05
C ALA A 590 -9.88 -28.88 -4.98
N ILE A 591 -8.64 -29.29 -5.25
CA ILE A 591 -8.33 -30.47 -6.07
C ILE A 591 -7.89 -31.62 -5.18
N ASP A 592 -6.62 -31.69 -4.77
CA ASP A 592 -6.09 -32.84 -4.04
C ASP A 592 -6.00 -32.62 -2.53
N TYR A 593 -6.01 -31.36 -2.10
CA TYR A 593 -5.85 -30.96 -0.71
C TYR A 593 -6.61 -29.67 -0.39
N VAL A 594 -6.90 -29.48 0.88
CA VAL A 594 -7.44 -28.25 1.44
C VAL A 594 -6.69 -27.91 2.73
N SER A 595 -6.21 -26.67 2.83
CA SER A 595 -5.67 -26.09 4.04
C SER A 595 -6.81 -25.57 4.90
N ILE A 596 -6.80 -25.94 6.19
CA ILE A 596 -7.82 -25.55 7.15
C ILE A 596 -7.12 -24.89 8.32
N GLU A 597 -7.34 -23.59 8.48
CA GLU A 597 -6.82 -22.81 9.60
C GLU A 597 -7.86 -22.75 10.70
N VAL A 598 -7.48 -23.11 11.92
CA VAL A 598 -8.33 -23.03 13.11
C VAL A 598 -7.66 -22.19 14.18
N LEU A 599 -8.44 -21.36 14.88
CA LEU A 599 -7.94 -20.53 15.98
C LEU A 599 -7.89 -21.25 17.32
N ASN A 600 -8.68 -22.32 17.48
CA ASN A 600 -8.70 -23.18 18.65
C ASN A 600 -8.66 -24.64 18.18
N PRO A 601 -8.01 -25.54 18.94
CA PRO A 601 -8.08 -26.96 18.67
C PRO A 601 -9.51 -27.49 18.69
N GLY A 602 -9.78 -28.50 17.87
CA GLY A 602 -11.10 -29.11 17.78
C GLY A 602 -11.21 -30.19 16.71
N ILE A 603 -12.44 -30.62 16.44
CA ILE A 603 -12.77 -31.68 15.49
C ILE A 603 -13.42 -31.08 14.25
N LEU A 604 -12.83 -31.36 13.09
CA LEU A 604 -13.43 -31.13 11.78
C LEU A 604 -14.11 -32.40 11.29
N GLU A 605 -15.36 -32.28 10.86
CA GLU A 605 -16.13 -33.31 10.17
C GLU A 605 -16.48 -32.82 8.75
N ILE A 606 -16.37 -33.69 7.75
CA ILE A 606 -16.79 -33.42 6.37
C ILE A 606 -17.99 -34.31 6.04
N PHE A 607 -19.04 -33.71 5.51
CA PHE A 607 -20.27 -34.37 5.09
C PHE A 607 -20.47 -34.22 3.59
N ASP A 608 -21.00 -35.24 2.93
CA ASP A 608 -21.47 -35.13 1.54
C ASP A 608 -22.85 -34.42 1.46
N VAL A 609 -23.36 -34.24 0.24
CA VAL A 609 -24.66 -33.59 -0.01
C VAL A 609 -25.87 -34.32 0.58
N THR A 610 -25.73 -35.61 0.90
CA THR A 610 -26.78 -36.42 1.54
C THR A 610 -26.77 -36.30 3.06
N GLY A 611 -25.74 -35.62 3.62
CA GLY A 611 -25.53 -35.49 5.05
C GLY A 611 -24.77 -36.66 5.68
N LYS A 612 -24.20 -37.56 4.87
CA LYS A 612 -23.35 -38.65 5.37
C LYS A 612 -21.94 -38.11 5.68
N LYS A 613 -21.41 -38.43 6.85
CA LYS A 613 -20.03 -38.09 7.23
C LYS A 613 -19.05 -38.93 6.40
N VAL A 614 -18.18 -38.25 5.66
CA VAL A 614 -17.17 -38.86 4.79
C VAL A 614 -15.75 -38.75 5.34
N MET A 615 -15.50 -37.82 6.26
CA MET A 615 -14.19 -37.63 6.89
C MET A 615 -14.33 -36.99 8.26
N GLU A 616 -13.39 -37.29 9.17
CA GLU A 616 -13.22 -36.63 10.46
C GLU A 616 -11.72 -36.48 10.74
N THR A 617 -11.32 -35.31 11.24
CA THR A 617 -9.92 -35.08 11.66
C THR A 617 -9.86 -34.10 12.82
N ARG A 618 -8.86 -34.26 13.69
CA ARG A 618 -8.58 -33.30 14.75
C ARG A 618 -7.61 -32.25 14.22
N LEU A 619 -7.97 -30.98 14.41
CA LEU A 619 -7.14 -29.84 14.05
C LEU A 619 -6.67 -29.16 15.32
N THR A 620 -5.37 -28.94 15.46
CA THR A 620 -4.77 -28.17 16.57
C THR A 620 -4.34 -26.76 16.11
N GLU A 621 -4.08 -26.62 14.81
CA GLU A 621 -3.64 -25.41 14.13
C GLU A 621 -3.96 -25.52 12.61
N THR A 622 -3.36 -24.65 11.79
CA THR A 622 -3.39 -24.78 10.33
C THR A 622 -2.92 -26.16 9.89
N SER A 623 -3.81 -26.91 9.25
CA SER A 623 -3.52 -28.27 8.79
C SER A 623 -3.87 -28.43 7.32
N ILE A 624 -3.01 -29.11 6.56
CA ILE A 624 -3.30 -29.50 5.18
C ILE A 624 -3.96 -30.88 5.21
N LEU A 625 -5.18 -30.96 4.71
CA LEU A 625 -5.96 -32.18 4.61
C LEU A 625 -5.98 -32.66 3.17
N SER A 626 -5.56 -33.91 2.92
CA SER A 626 -5.78 -34.51 1.61
C SER A 626 -7.25 -34.86 1.42
N ILE A 627 -7.79 -34.42 0.29
CA ILE A 627 -9.17 -34.72 -0.15
C ILE A 627 -9.16 -35.47 -1.50
N SER A 628 -8.00 -35.99 -1.91
CA SER A 628 -7.81 -36.75 -3.16
C SER A 628 -8.76 -37.95 -3.28
N ASN A 629 -9.16 -38.55 -2.15
CA ASN A 629 -10.08 -39.67 -2.09
C ASN A 629 -11.57 -39.27 -2.14
N LEU A 630 -11.88 -37.97 -2.13
CA LEU A 630 -13.25 -37.48 -2.29
C LEU A 630 -13.60 -37.38 -3.79
N LEU A 631 -14.81 -37.81 -4.14
CA LEU A 631 -15.35 -37.62 -5.48
C LEU A 631 -15.60 -36.13 -5.74
N ASP A 632 -15.69 -35.75 -7.01
CA ASP A 632 -16.01 -34.37 -7.37
C ASP A 632 -17.43 -34.01 -6.94
N GLY A 633 -17.58 -32.84 -6.34
CA GLY A 633 -18.86 -32.42 -5.78
C GLY A 633 -18.77 -31.43 -4.63
N ILE A 634 -19.92 -31.16 -4.02
CA ILE A 634 -20.06 -30.24 -2.89
C ILE A 634 -20.02 -31.02 -1.59
N TYR A 635 -19.21 -30.55 -0.66
CA TYR A 635 -19.11 -31.07 0.70
C TYR A 635 -19.40 -29.98 1.72
N PHE A 636 -19.81 -30.38 2.93
CA PHE A 636 -20.07 -29.49 4.05
C PHE A 636 -19.09 -29.79 5.18
N LEU A 637 -18.33 -28.78 5.57
CA LEU A 637 -17.35 -28.84 6.65
C LEU A 637 -17.97 -28.29 7.92
N ARG A 638 -18.01 -29.13 8.94
CA ARG A 638 -18.45 -28.76 10.28
C ARG A 638 -17.26 -28.82 11.21
N PHE A 639 -17.06 -27.78 12.02
CA PHE A 639 -16.03 -27.82 13.05
C PHE A 639 -16.59 -27.50 14.42
N ARG A 640 -16.15 -28.27 15.41
CA ARG A 640 -16.43 -28.05 16.82
C ARG A 640 -15.11 -27.87 17.54
N ASP A 641 -14.97 -26.81 18.33
CA ASP A 641 -13.78 -26.66 19.18
C ASP A 641 -13.81 -27.64 20.36
N ASP A 642 -12.70 -27.74 21.11
CA ASP A 642 -12.59 -28.62 22.29
C ASP A 642 -13.60 -28.29 23.42
N ARG A 643 -14.31 -27.15 23.34
CA ARG A 643 -15.43 -26.81 24.23
C ARG A 643 -16.77 -27.35 23.72
N ASN A 644 -16.74 -28.14 22.65
CA ASN A 644 -17.88 -28.69 21.92
C ASN A 644 -18.80 -27.63 21.28
N VAL A 645 -18.30 -26.40 21.10
CA VAL A 645 -19.07 -25.31 20.50
C VAL A 645 -18.97 -25.41 18.98
N LEU A 646 -20.10 -25.32 18.28
CA LEU A 646 -20.11 -25.31 16.81
C LEU A 646 -19.53 -23.99 16.31
N VAL A 647 -18.38 -24.07 15.64
CA VAL A 647 -17.61 -22.93 15.17
C VAL A 647 -17.94 -22.57 13.72
N THR A 648 -18.18 -23.56 12.86
CA THR A 648 -18.51 -23.26 11.45
C THR A 648 -19.31 -24.35 10.77
N ASN A 649 -19.98 -23.96 9.67
CA ASN A 649 -20.55 -24.85 8.66
C ASN A 649 -20.26 -24.25 7.27
N GLN A 650 -19.18 -24.70 6.60
CA GLN A 650 -18.73 -24.15 5.31
C GLN A 650 -18.90 -25.14 4.17
N LYS A 651 -19.08 -24.64 2.95
CA LYS A 651 -19.12 -25.47 1.73
C LYS A 651 -17.71 -25.62 1.17
N LEU A 652 -17.34 -26.81 0.73
CA LEU A 652 -16.14 -27.11 -0.05
C LEU A 652 -16.54 -27.67 -1.41
N LEU A 653 -16.03 -27.08 -2.48
CA LEU A 653 -16.18 -27.61 -3.83
C LEU A 653 -14.92 -28.40 -4.21
N LYS A 654 -15.06 -29.72 -4.38
CA LYS A 654 -14.00 -30.63 -4.84
C LYS A 654 -14.07 -30.78 -6.36
N LEU A 655 -12.94 -30.60 -7.05
CA LEU A 655 -12.77 -30.74 -8.50
C LEU A 655 -11.64 -31.72 -8.85
N SER A 656 -11.71 -32.38 -10.01
CA SER A 656 -10.61 -33.17 -10.55
C SER A 656 -9.52 -32.30 -11.17
N LYS A 657 -8.29 -32.83 -11.24
CA LYS A 657 -7.17 -32.25 -11.98
C LYS A 657 -7.43 -32.51 -13.47
N ASN A 658 -7.79 -31.48 -14.24
CA ASN A 658 -7.90 -31.59 -15.70
C ASN A 658 -6.54 -31.73 -16.36
#